data_AF-A0A7I8VGB8-F1
#
_entry.id   AF-A0A7I8VGB8-F1
#
_cell.length_a   1.000
_cell.length_b   1.000
_cell.length_c   1.000
_cell.angle_alpha   90.00
_cell.angle_beta   90.00
_cell.angle_gamma   90.00
#
_symmetry.space_group_name_H-M   'P 1'
#
loop_
_entity.id
_entity.type
_entity.pdbx_description
1 polymer ?
#
loop_
_entity_poly.entity_id
_entity_poly.type
_entity_poly.pdbx_seq_one_letter_code
_entity_poly.pdbx_strand_id
1 'polypeptide(L)'
;MSPLVELSNVPHSDIRTKQLECILTILHSNDADTLYHAWPSLLCVVGALQTEQSEGLVRLAFQSLQLVVADFLSSLPCNCLKECVQVTAKFGQQNQDLNISLTAISLLWNIADHLFHNREKIESELKVESEDQLLPPYDALWMVLFTKLEDICVDERPAVRKSAGQTLFSTISAHACSLDLSTWHHILWKVLFTLLEHVNERAEKASDEKSSKQLPNSGNILMHHSRNTAHKQWAETRVLSLSGVARVFNTQRHLLQKLEDFLRAWSLLLEHIEKSALCKNAEVSLAALKSFQAILQLEGAVDSVVSDELSLLLPGTSSAGLRLAPPCDEIIPRTISSSQHQQPDVVPQKSSPPKTDTIALEVRTSPLEDKTLWSSAWKTWLTIGTSITDNHDVSFIPSQAFLCALIQLFPHLYDHVKSRFASIDLSKLSEVLRRALSSPISNDTSPLLKPTDDSMSPLQESVLESLKILLQNCECLSMSPELFDLMLKFVLYAVDSPKLASSASTSPISCSHFVAMAEQCMEQVVTLYEKTAKMGVVIKKGVLEKIVSVMLSFNSSGTECGLFFGGIENELELFSFVDDDVGTSVVGGAVEFDDEMLFEEGVVVVAVIETPLFLISIAAKILEPWVEWTFPANVGFVG
;
A
#
# COMPACT_ATOMS: atom_id res chain seq x y z
N MET A 1 -16.56 50.34 10.85
CA MET A 1 -15.52 49.48 10.24
C MET A 1 -15.35 49.65 8.73
N SER A 2 -16.37 50.06 7.94
CA SER A 2 -16.22 50.18 6.47
C SER A 2 -15.02 51.03 5.99
N PRO A 3 -14.69 52.19 6.58
CA PRO A 3 -13.49 52.93 6.19
C PRO A 3 -12.19 52.15 6.45
N LEU A 4 -12.14 51.36 7.54
CA LEU A 4 -11.01 50.46 7.79
C LEU A 4 -10.94 49.37 6.73
N VAL A 5 -12.05 48.82 6.23
CA VAL A 5 -12.01 47.80 5.16
C VAL A 5 -11.47 48.40 3.86
N GLU A 6 -11.86 49.63 3.52
CA GLU A 6 -11.40 50.33 2.30
C GLU A 6 -9.88 50.54 2.27
N LEU A 7 -9.26 50.77 3.44
CA LEU A 7 -7.80 50.91 3.56
C LEU A 7 -7.03 49.64 3.15
N SER A 8 -7.68 48.47 3.14
CA SER A 8 -7.07 47.23 2.66
C SER A 8 -6.71 47.25 1.18
N ASN A 9 -7.35 48.13 0.41
CA ASN A 9 -7.08 48.31 -1.02
C ASN A 9 -5.95 49.30 -1.30
N VAL A 10 -5.43 49.97 -0.27
CA VAL A 10 -4.35 50.94 -0.41
C VAL A 10 -3.02 50.20 -0.50
N PRO A 11 -2.19 50.43 -1.53
CA PRO A 11 -0.95 49.69 -1.76
C PRO A 11 0.18 50.09 -0.80
N HIS A 12 0.02 51.19 -0.05
CA HIS A 12 1.05 51.70 0.86
C HIS A 12 1.16 50.83 2.13
N SER A 13 2.35 50.27 2.36
CA SER A 13 2.59 49.32 3.45
C SER A 13 2.44 49.93 4.84
N ASP A 14 2.81 51.20 5.02
CA ASP A 14 2.68 51.94 6.28
C ASP A 14 1.22 52.12 6.70
N ILE A 15 0.34 52.44 5.76
CA ILE A 15 -1.11 52.52 5.96
C ILE A 15 -1.66 51.15 6.39
N ARG A 16 -1.27 50.09 5.69
CA ARG A 16 -1.67 48.71 6.04
C ARG A 16 -1.14 48.29 7.41
N THR A 17 0.10 48.62 7.76
CA THR A 17 0.66 48.36 9.09
C THR A 17 -0.15 49.08 10.17
N LYS A 18 -0.42 50.38 10.02
CA LYS A 18 -1.25 51.13 10.99
C LYS A 18 -2.66 50.59 11.10
N GLN A 19 -3.27 50.20 9.99
CA GLN A 19 -4.58 49.56 9.98
C GLN A 19 -4.57 48.26 10.79
N LEU A 20 -3.58 47.38 10.59
CA LEU A 20 -3.45 46.12 11.33
C LEU A 20 -3.08 46.33 12.80
N GLU A 21 -2.25 47.31 13.14
CA GLU A 21 -2.00 47.71 14.54
C GLU A 21 -3.29 48.15 15.23
N CYS A 22 -4.16 48.89 14.52
CA CYS A 22 -5.49 49.26 15.04
C CYS A 22 -6.37 48.02 15.24
N ILE A 23 -6.39 47.07 14.30
CA ILE A 23 -7.14 45.81 14.46
C ILE A 23 -6.64 45.03 15.68
N LEU A 24 -5.32 44.89 15.84
CA LEU A 24 -4.73 44.19 16.97
C LEU A 24 -5.06 44.88 18.30
N THR A 25 -5.03 46.20 18.32
CA THR A 25 -5.44 47.00 19.50
C THR A 25 -6.91 46.74 19.83
N ILE A 26 -7.79 46.75 18.83
CA ILE A 26 -9.23 46.46 19.00
C ILE A 26 -9.43 45.06 19.58
N LEU A 27 -8.70 44.05 19.10
CA LEU A 27 -8.77 42.68 19.60
C LEU A 27 -8.28 42.55 21.05
N HIS A 28 -7.24 43.29 21.44
CA HIS A 28 -6.76 43.28 22.83
C HIS A 28 -7.63 44.08 23.80
N SER A 29 -8.30 45.13 23.33
CA SER A 29 -8.99 46.09 24.20
C SER A 29 -10.48 45.83 24.41
N ASN A 30 -11.09 44.94 23.62
CA ASN A 30 -12.54 44.76 23.60
C ASN A 30 -12.96 43.32 23.88
N ASP A 31 -14.05 43.17 24.62
CA ASP A 31 -14.70 41.88 24.85
C ASP A 31 -15.50 41.44 23.61
N ALA A 32 -15.68 40.13 23.46
CA ALA A 32 -16.26 39.54 22.26
C ALA A 32 -17.68 40.07 21.92
N ASP A 33 -18.49 40.40 22.93
CA ASP A 33 -19.86 40.92 22.76
C ASP A 33 -19.90 42.27 22.03
N THR A 34 -18.88 43.11 22.23
CA THR A 34 -18.81 44.43 21.57
C THR A 34 -18.40 44.32 20.09
N LEU A 35 -17.84 43.19 19.68
CA LEU A 35 -17.29 42.95 18.34
C LEU A 35 -18.27 42.21 17.41
N TYR A 36 -19.47 41.83 17.86
CA TYR A 36 -20.40 40.98 17.12
C TYR A 36 -20.61 41.41 15.65
N HIS A 37 -20.88 42.70 15.40
CA HIS A 37 -21.05 43.23 14.04
C HIS A 37 -19.75 43.62 13.33
N ALA A 38 -18.63 43.67 14.05
CA ALA A 38 -17.32 44.05 13.50
C ALA A 38 -16.58 42.85 12.87
N TRP A 39 -16.91 41.61 13.26
CA TRP A 39 -16.21 40.38 12.84
C TRP A 39 -16.02 40.22 11.32
N PRO A 40 -17.05 40.39 10.47
CA PRO A 40 -16.85 40.29 9.02
C PRO A 40 -15.80 41.29 8.50
N SER A 41 -15.82 42.51 9.02
CA SER A 41 -14.85 43.54 8.64
C SER A 41 -13.44 43.25 9.19
N LEU A 42 -13.33 42.77 10.43
CA LEU A 42 -12.06 42.39 11.05
C LEU A 42 -11.38 41.28 10.25
N LEU A 43 -12.11 40.20 9.96
CA LEU A 43 -11.60 39.09 9.15
C LEU A 43 -11.25 39.52 7.73
N CYS A 44 -12.03 40.41 7.12
CA CYS A 44 -11.71 40.99 5.81
C CYS A 44 -10.38 41.74 5.82
N VAL A 45 -10.14 42.61 6.82
CA VAL A 45 -8.89 43.37 6.94
C VAL A 45 -7.68 42.46 7.21
N VAL A 46 -7.83 41.48 8.10
CA VAL A 46 -6.79 40.51 8.44
C VAL A 46 -6.45 39.62 7.23
N GLY A 47 -7.47 39.20 6.48
CA GLY A 47 -7.34 38.35 5.30
C GLY A 47 -6.99 39.06 3.98
N ALA A 48 -6.87 40.39 4.00
CA ALA A 48 -6.48 41.20 2.85
C ALA A 48 -4.94 41.20 2.67
N LEU A 49 -4.40 40.01 2.47
CA LEU A 49 -2.99 39.81 2.10
C LEU A 49 -2.85 39.89 0.58
N GLN A 50 -1.79 40.57 0.13
CA GLN A 50 -1.37 40.62 -1.27
C GLN A 50 -0.04 39.87 -1.41
N THR A 51 0.31 39.46 -2.63
CA THR A 51 1.49 38.61 -2.91
C THR A 51 2.82 39.26 -2.53
N GLU A 52 2.94 40.59 -2.65
CA GLU A 52 4.20 41.33 -2.43
C GLU A 52 4.26 42.08 -1.07
N GLN A 53 3.52 41.62 -0.06
CA GLN A 53 3.53 42.27 1.26
C GLN A 53 4.82 41.96 2.03
N SER A 54 5.28 42.91 2.85
CA SER A 54 6.44 42.71 3.70
C SER A 54 6.19 41.63 4.76
N GLU A 55 7.23 40.87 5.09
CA GLU A 55 7.18 39.82 6.13
C GLU A 55 6.65 40.34 7.47
N GLY A 56 7.04 41.56 7.87
CA GLY A 56 6.57 42.20 9.09
C GLY A 56 5.06 42.46 9.10
N LEU A 57 4.48 42.83 7.96
CA LEU A 57 3.04 43.02 7.83
C LEU A 57 2.29 41.69 7.90
N VAL A 58 2.79 40.66 7.21
CA VAL A 58 2.22 39.30 7.29
C VAL A 58 2.24 38.78 8.72
N ARG A 59 3.34 38.96 9.46
CA ARG A 59 3.44 38.61 10.89
C ARG A 59 2.41 39.34 11.74
N LEU A 60 2.25 40.65 11.55
CA LEU A 60 1.28 41.45 12.31
C LEU A 60 -0.17 41.02 12.03
N ALA A 61 -0.50 40.76 10.76
CA ALA A 61 -1.82 40.24 10.38
C ALA A 61 -2.04 38.84 10.97
N PHE A 62 -1.01 37.99 10.96
CA PHE A 62 -1.10 36.64 11.51
C PHE A 62 -1.28 36.64 13.03
N GLN A 63 -0.61 37.53 13.76
CA GLN A 63 -0.83 37.71 15.21
C GLN A 63 -2.30 38.03 15.51
N SER A 64 -2.92 38.88 14.69
CA SER A 64 -4.35 39.16 14.82
C SER A 64 -5.20 37.90 14.60
N LEU A 65 -4.89 37.10 13.58
CA LEU A 65 -5.59 35.83 13.33
C LEU A 65 -5.39 34.83 14.47
N GLN A 66 -4.19 34.72 15.04
CA GLN A 66 -3.92 33.82 16.16
C GLN A 66 -4.82 34.11 17.35
N LEU A 67 -4.98 35.39 17.72
CA LEU A 67 -5.93 35.80 18.77
C LEU A 67 -7.37 35.43 18.41
N VAL A 68 -7.78 35.65 17.16
CA VAL A 68 -9.14 35.30 16.72
C VAL A 68 -9.43 33.81 16.89
N VAL A 69 -8.52 32.93 16.47
CA VAL A 69 -8.72 31.48 16.53
C VAL A 69 -8.48 30.92 17.95
N ALA A 70 -7.53 31.48 18.71
CA ALA A 70 -7.21 30.98 20.04
C ALA A 70 -8.19 31.45 21.12
N ASP A 71 -8.56 32.74 21.12
CA ASP A 71 -9.28 33.37 22.22
C ASP A 71 -10.74 33.69 21.89
N PHE A 72 -11.05 33.98 20.62
CA PHE A 72 -12.38 34.47 20.22
C PHE A 72 -13.22 33.49 19.41
N LEU A 73 -12.71 32.30 19.09
CA LEU A 73 -13.39 31.36 18.18
C LEU A 73 -14.79 30.94 18.67
N SER A 74 -14.95 30.72 19.98
CA SER A 74 -16.24 30.35 20.61
C SER A 74 -17.28 31.48 20.60
N SER A 75 -16.80 32.72 20.51
CA SER A 75 -17.60 33.93 20.49
C SER A 75 -17.78 34.51 19.07
N LEU A 76 -17.14 33.90 18.07
CA LEU A 76 -17.28 34.29 16.68
C LEU A 76 -18.71 33.96 16.19
N PRO A 77 -19.42 34.91 15.54
CA PRO A 77 -20.69 34.62 14.90
C PRO A 77 -20.57 33.47 13.90
N CYS A 78 -21.54 32.55 13.88
CA CYS A 78 -21.46 31.34 13.06
C CYS A 78 -21.36 31.64 11.56
N ASN A 79 -21.96 32.75 11.10
CA ASN A 79 -21.86 33.21 9.71
C ASN A 79 -20.45 33.69 9.30
N CYS A 80 -19.54 33.93 10.25
CA CYS A 80 -18.16 34.33 10.00
C CYS A 80 -17.18 33.16 10.01
N LEU A 81 -17.63 31.95 10.40
CA LEU A 81 -16.75 30.77 10.49
C LEU A 81 -16.17 30.39 9.13
N LYS A 82 -16.94 30.52 8.06
CA LYS A 82 -16.50 30.27 6.69
C LYS A 82 -15.34 31.19 6.31
N GLU A 83 -15.48 32.49 6.53
CA GLU A 83 -14.45 33.49 6.29
C GLU A 83 -13.22 33.23 7.18
N CYS A 84 -13.42 32.85 8.45
CA CYS A 84 -12.31 32.50 9.35
C CYS A 84 -11.47 31.34 8.80
N VAL A 85 -12.11 30.27 8.30
CA VAL A 85 -11.42 29.15 7.62
C VAL A 85 -10.65 29.66 6.40
N GLN A 86 -11.28 30.47 5.55
CA GLN A 86 -10.65 30.99 4.33
C GLN A 86 -9.44 31.88 4.62
N VAL A 87 -9.54 32.77 5.60
CA VAL A 87 -8.43 33.64 6.03
C VAL A 87 -7.29 32.79 6.59
N THR A 88 -7.60 31.82 7.45
CA THR A 88 -6.60 30.91 8.01
C THR A 88 -5.87 30.13 6.91
N ALA A 89 -6.60 29.61 5.93
CA ALA A 89 -6.02 28.92 4.79
C ALA A 89 -5.10 29.82 3.94
N LYS A 90 -5.44 31.11 3.75
CA LYS A 90 -4.55 32.07 3.06
C LYS A 90 -3.21 32.22 3.79
N PHE A 91 -3.19 32.23 5.13
CA PHE A 91 -1.94 32.19 5.88
C PHE A 91 -1.23 30.83 5.81
N GLY A 92 -1.97 29.73 5.60
CA GLY A 92 -1.38 28.44 5.22
C GLY A 92 -0.58 28.53 3.91
N GLN A 93 -1.08 29.29 2.94
CA GLN A 93 -0.53 29.41 1.58
C GLN A 93 0.44 30.58 1.36
N GLN A 94 0.65 31.48 2.33
CA GLN A 94 1.63 32.54 2.14
C GLN A 94 3.04 31.97 2.03
N ASN A 95 3.92 32.63 1.27
CA ASN A 95 5.26 32.13 0.95
C ASN A 95 6.41 32.87 1.67
N GLN A 96 6.10 33.85 2.53
CA GLN A 96 7.08 34.71 3.18
C GLN A 96 7.71 34.07 4.43
N ASP A 97 6.93 33.36 5.23
CA ASP A 97 7.39 32.75 6.49
C ASP A 97 6.83 31.34 6.65
N LEU A 98 7.70 30.32 6.57
CA LEU A 98 7.27 28.93 6.69
C LEU A 98 6.54 28.64 8.01
N ASN A 99 6.95 29.27 9.12
CA ASN A 99 6.34 29.00 10.42
C ASN A 99 4.91 29.52 10.49
N ILE A 100 4.61 30.62 9.81
CA ILE A 100 3.23 31.13 9.70
C ILE A 100 2.36 30.12 8.97
N SER A 101 2.84 29.55 7.85
CA SER A 101 2.11 28.51 7.11
C SER A 101 1.81 27.29 7.98
N LEU A 102 2.83 26.76 8.65
CA LEU A 102 2.68 25.57 9.51
C LEU A 102 1.75 25.84 10.69
N THR A 103 1.88 27.00 11.34
CA THR A 103 1.00 27.38 12.44
C THR A 103 -0.45 27.57 11.97
N ALA A 104 -0.66 28.18 10.80
CA ALA A 104 -2.00 28.35 10.22
C ALA A 104 -2.67 27.01 9.89
N ILE A 105 -1.91 26.01 9.42
CA ILE A 105 -2.43 24.64 9.23
C ILE A 105 -2.87 24.04 10.56
N SER A 106 -2.13 24.25 11.64
CA SER A 106 -2.55 23.85 13.00
C SER A 106 -3.79 24.60 13.48
N LEU A 107 -3.95 25.89 13.12
CA LEU A 107 -5.17 26.64 13.41
C LEU A 107 -6.39 26.08 12.66
N LEU A 108 -6.23 25.55 11.43
CA LEU A 108 -7.32 24.88 10.72
C LEU A 108 -7.81 23.63 11.47
N TRP A 109 -6.90 22.87 12.10
CA TRP A 109 -7.28 21.79 13.01
C TRP A 109 -8.12 22.29 14.18
N ASN A 110 -7.69 23.37 14.85
CA ASN A 110 -8.44 23.94 15.97
C ASN A 110 -9.84 24.41 15.55
N ILE A 111 -9.97 24.97 14.34
CA ILE A 111 -11.28 25.34 13.80
C ILE A 111 -12.13 24.09 13.57
N ALA A 112 -11.57 23.01 13.01
CA ALA A 112 -12.30 21.74 12.86
C ALA A 112 -12.80 21.18 14.21
N ASP A 113 -11.94 21.16 15.23
CA ASP A 113 -12.34 20.74 16.58
C ASP A 113 -13.48 21.62 17.12
N HIS A 114 -13.43 22.93 16.89
CA HIS A 114 -14.50 23.83 17.29
C HIS A 114 -15.82 23.55 16.55
N LEU A 115 -15.78 23.30 15.24
CA LEU A 115 -16.96 22.93 14.44
C LEU A 115 -17.61 21.65 14.96
N PHE A 116 -16.81 20.66 15.35
CA PHE A 116 -17.28 19.39 15.88
C PHE A 116 -17.95 19.56 17.26
N HIS A 117 -17.28 20.23 18.21
CA HIS A 117 -17.78 20.36 19.59
C HIS A 117 -19.00 21.29 19.72
N ASN A 118 -19.19 22.23 18.78
CA ASN A 118 -20.27 23.24 18.85
C ASN A 118 -21.37 23.00 17.80
N ARG A 119 -21.51 21.77 17.30
CA ARG A 119 -22.45 21.40 16.23
C ARG A 119 -23.87 21.94 16.45
N GLU A 120 -24.47 21.67 17.61
CA GLU A 120 -25.87 22.05 17.89
C GLU A 120 -26.09 23.57 17.80
N LYS A 121 -25.17 24.35 18.37
CA LYS A 121 -25.20 25.82 18.33
C LYS A 121 -25.09 26.30 16.88
N ILE A 122 -24.09 25.83 16.16
CA ILE A 122 -23.80 26.27 14.79
C ILE A 122 -24.95 25.92 13.84
N GLU A 123 -25.46 24.69 13.91
CA GLU A 123 -26.62 24.28 13.11
C GLU A 123 -27.86 25.12 13.42
N SER A 124 -28.11 25.47 14.69
CA SER A 124 -29.28 26.29 15.05
C SER A 124 -29.21 27.71 14.50
N GLU A 125 -28.02 28.33 14.50
CA GLU A 125 -27.80 29.70 14.04
C GLU A 125 -27.78 29.81 12.51
N LEU A 126 -27.31 28.78 11.80
CA LEU A 126 -27.17 28.80 10.33
C LEU A 126 -28.41 28.30 9.56
N LYS A 127 -29.39 27.67 10.22
CA LYS A 127 -30.62 27.12 9.59
C LYS A 127 -31.50 28.16 8.87
N VAL A 128 -31.21 29.45 9.01
CA VAL A 128 -32.05 30.55 8.49
C VAL A 128 -31.80 30.82 6.99
N GLU A 129 -30.70 30.34 6.42
CA GLU A 129 -30.29 30.73 5.06
C GLU A 129 -30.47 29.61 4.02
N SER A 130 -31.56 29.73 3.24
CA SER A 130 -31.82 29.15 1.90
C SER A 130 -32.05 27.63 1.75
N GLU A 131 -33.25 27.26 1.26
CA GLU A 131 -33.66 25.89 0.90
C GLU A 131 -33.01 25.35 -0.40
N ASP A 132 -32.32 26.19 -1.19
CA ASP A 132 -31.75 25.84 -2.51
C ASP A 132 -30.29 25.33 -2.48
N GLN A 133 -29.69 25.12 -1.30
CA GLN A 133 -28.30 24.69 -1.18
C GLN A 133 -28.14 23.15 -1.30
N LEU A 134 -27.18 22.71 -2.10
CA LEU A 134 -26.82 21.29 -2.30
C LEU A 134 -26.33 20.57 -1.02
N LEU A 135 -25.91 21.34 -0.01
CA LEU A 135 -25.40 20.86 1.27
C LEU A 135 -25.97 21.71 2.40
N PRO A 136 -26.21 21.13 3.59
CA PRO A 136 -26.53 21.91 4.78
C PRO A 136 -25.46 22.98 5.07
N PRO A 137 -25.82 24.17 5.59
CA PRO A 137 -24.86 25.22 5.90
C PRO A 137 -23.72 24.80 6.84
N TYR A 138 -24.01 23.90 7.80
CA TYR A 138 -23.00 23.31 8.69
C TYR A 138 -21.98 22.48 7.90
N ASP A 139 -22.44 21.57 7.06
CA ASP A 139 -21.62 20.72 6.20
C ASP A 139 -20.83 21.54 5.16
N ALA A 140 -21.38 22.67 4.72
CA ALA A 140 -20.65 23.61 3.85
C ALA A 140 -19.40 24.19 4.54
N LEU A 141 -19.38 24.36 5.87
CA LEU A 141 -18.18 24.78 6.61
C LEU A 141 -17.09 23.71 6.54
N TRP A 142 -17.45 22.44 6.76
CA TRP A 142 -16.55 21.30 6.63
C TRP A 142 -15.98 21.19 5.22
N MET A 143 -16.83 21.31 4.20
CA MET A 143 -16.39 21.28 2.81
C MET A 143 -15.42 22.41 2.47
N VAL A 144 -15.64 23.62 2.98
CA VAL A 144 -14.68 24.73 2.80
C VAL A 144 -13.37 24.41 3.49
N LEU A 145 -13.38 23.86 4.71
CA LEU A 145 -12.18 23.49 5.45
C LEU A 145 -11.37 22.41 4.72
N PHE A 146 -12.03 21.33 4.27
CA PHE A 146 -11.36 20.25 3.55
C PHE A 146 -10.79 20.69 2.20
N THR A 147 -11.55 21.46 1.43
CA THR A 147 -11.07 22.00 0.14
C THR A 147 -9.88 22.93 0.35
N LYS A 148 -9.90 23.75 1.40
CA LYS A 148 -8.77 24.64 1.71
C LYS A 148 -7.52 23.89 2.16
N LEU A 149 -7.67 22.83 2.94
CA LEU A 149 -6.54 21.95 3.29
C LEU A 149 -5.99 21.22 2.05
N GLU A 150 -6.86 20.77 1.16
CA GLU A 150 -6.48 20.18 -0.14
C GLU A 150 -5.70 21.17 -1.01
N ASP A 151 -6.15 22.42 -1.14
CA ASP A 151 -5.43 23.47 -1.88
C ASP A 151 -3.98 23.66 -1.34
N ILE A 152 -3.76 23.48 -0.03
CA ILE A 152 -2.44 23.59 0.61
C ILE A 152 -1.59 22.32 0.38
N CYS A 153 -2.20 21.17 0.12
CA CYS A 153 -1.49 19.91 -0.13
C CYS A 153 -0.68 19.92 -1.44
N VAL A 154 -0.87 20.93 -2.30
CA VAL A 154 -0.11 21.14 -3.54
C VAL A 154 0.80 22.37 -3.50
N ASP A 155 1.08 22.90 -2.31
CA ASP A 155 2.05 23.98 -2.08
C ASP A 155 3.45 23.63 -2.63
N GLU A 156 4.22 24.64 -3.04
CA GLU A 156 5.58 24.42 -3.57
C GLU A 156 6.54 23.82 -2.52
N ARG A 157 6.31 24.14 -1.23
CA ARG A 157 7.18 23.77 -0.12
C ARG A 157 6.78 22.40 0.45
N PRO A 158 7.71 21.42 0.48
CA PRO A 158 7.40 20.06 0.95
C PRO A 158 6.88 19.98 2.38
N ALA A 159 7.43 20.79 3.29
CA ALA A 159 7.01 20.81 4.70
C ALA A 159 5.54 21.23 4.85
N VAL A 160 5.10 22.19 4.04
CA VAL A 160 3.71 22.70 4.03
C VAL A 160 2.77 21.63 3.50
N ARG A 161 3.10 21.01 2.35
CA ARG A 161 2.31 19.89 1.79
C ARG A 161 2.15 18.74 2.79
N LYS A 162 3.25 18.33 3.42
CA LYS A 162 3.26 17.23 4.40
C LYS A 162 2.35 17.55 5.58
N SER A 163 2.49 18.75 6.16
CA SER A 163 1.66 19.19 7.29
C SER A 163 0.18 19.26 6.91
N ALA A 164 -0.15 19.85 5.76
CA ALA A 164 -1.53 19.97 5.29
C ALA A 164 -2.17 18.62 5.01
N GLY A 165 -1.46 17.71 4.34
CA GLY A 165 -1.96 16.36 4.07
C GLY A 165 -2.19 15.56 5.35
N GLN A 166 -1.26 15.64 6.32
CA GLN A 166 -1.44 15.02 7.63
C GLN A 166 -2.65 15.58 8.38
N THR A 167 -2.81 16.91 8.41
CA THR A 167 -3.97 17.56 9.03
C THR A 167 -5.25 17.15 8.33
N LEU A 168 -5.32 17.21 7.00
CA LEU A 168 -6.49 16.82 6.20
C LEU A 168 -6.98 15.41 6.54
N PHE A 169 -6.11 14.40 6.42
CA PHE A 169 -6.52 13.02 6.68
C PHE A 169 -6.83 12.77 8.15
N SER A 170 -6.15 13.45 9.07
CA SER A 170 -6.44 13.34 10.50
C SER A 170 -7.80 13.96 10.83
N THR A 171 -8.13 15.11 10.24
CA THR A 171 -9.40 15.81 10.46
C THR A 171 -10.57 14.99 9.90
N ILE A 172 -10.41 14.43 8.69
CA ILE A 172 -11.40 13.51 8.12
C ILE A 172 -11.62 12.31 9.04
N SER A 173 -10.53 11.70 9.53
CA SER A 173 -10.61 10.50 10.38
C SER A 173 -11.23 10.79 11.75
N ALA A 174 -10.90 11.93 12.36
CA ALA A 174 -11.37 12.29 13.70
C ALA A 174 -12.86 12.67 13.74
N HIS A 175 -13.37 13.29 12.67
CA HIS A 175 -14.74 13.82 12.63
C HIS A 175 -15.67 13.08 11.67
N ALA A 176 -15.23 11.94 11.12
CA ALA A 176 -15.95 11.16 10.12
C ALA A 176 -17.42 10.85 10.49
N CYS A 177 -17.66 10.47 11.75
CA CYS A 177 -18.97 10.08 12.25
C CYS A 177 -19.97 11.23 12.36
N SER A 178 -19.51 12.48 12.26
CA SER A 178 -20.38 13.67 12.35
C SER A 178 -20.92 14.15 11.00
N LEU A 179 -20.48 13.57 9.90
CA LEU A 179 -20.78 14.08 8.56
C LEU A 179 -21.87 13.23 7.90
N ASP A 180 -22.78 13.92 7.21
CA ASP A 180 -23.89 13.27 6.52
C ASP A 180 -23.41 12.55 5.23
N LEU A 181 -24.22 11.60 4.75
CA LEU A 181 -23.89 10.80 3.57
C LEU A 181 -23.69 11.66 2.31
N SER A 182 -24.50 12.72 2.14
CA SER A 182 -24.36 13.69 1.04
C SER A 182 -23.02 14.43 1.09
N THR A 183 -22.53 14.74 2.28
CA THR A 183 -21.24 15.38 2.50
C THR A 183 -20.09 14.43 2.22
N TRP A 184 -20.24 13.15 2.57
CA TRP A 184 -19.27 12.12 2.21
C TRP A 184 -19.14 11.92 0.70
N HIS A 185 -20.24 11.98 -0.05
CA HIS A 185 -20.18 12.02 -1.51
C HIS A 185 -19.32 13.21 -2.00
N HIS A 186 -19.51 14.39 -1.42
CA HIS A 186 -18.72 15.57 -1.77
C HIS A 186 -17.25 15.48 -1.37
N ILE A 187 -16.93 14.94 -0.19
CA ILE A 187 -15.56 14.72 0.28
C ILE A 187 -14.84 13.77 -0.68
N LEU A 188 -15.51 12.69 -1.07
CA LEU A 188 -14.94 11.69 -1.97
C LEU A 188 -14.54 12.30 -3.32
N TRP A 189 -15.47 13.02 -3.96
CA TRP A 189 -15.29 13.51 -5.32
C TRP A 189 -14.56 14.85 -5.42
N LYS A 190 -14.82 15.80 -4.51
CA LYS A 190 -14.29 17.17 -4.57
C LYS A 190 -13.04 17.39 -3.72
N VAL A 191 -12.67 16.44 -2.86
CA VAL A 191 -11.50 16.55 -1.98
C VAL A 191 -10.54 15.39 -2.23
N LEU A 192 -10.96 14.15 -2.00
CA LEU A 192 -10.04 13.00 -2.03
C LEU A 192 -9.52 12.70 -3.44
N PHE A 193 -10.40 12.57 -4.44
CA PHE A 193 -9.98 12.32 -5.81
C PHE A 193 -9.32 13.55 -6.44
N THR A 194 -9.85 14.74 -6.19
CA THR A 194 -9.23 16.01 -6.61
C THR A 194 -7.79 16.14 -6.09
N LEU A 195 -7.54 15.79 -4.83
CA LEU A 195 -6.20 15.77 -4.25
C LEU A 195 -5.26 14.83 -5.03
N LEU A 196 -5.72 13.61 -5.35
CA LEU A 196 -4.89 12.64 -6.10
C LEU A 196 -4.58 13.17 -7.51
N GLU A 197 -5.54 13.79 -8.18
CA GLU A 197 -5.37 14.39 -9.50
C GLU A 197 -4.36 15.55 -9.45
N HIS A 198 -4.60 16.56 -8.62
CA HIS A 198 -3.74 17.74 -8.51
C HIS A 198 -2.30 17.39 -8.09
N VAL A 199 -2.11 16.46 -7.15
CA VAL A 199 -0.77 16.02 -6.73
C VAL A 199 -0.04 15.31 -7.87
N ASN A 200 -0.73 14.47 -8.65
CA ASN A 200 -0.13 13.80 -9.79
C ASN A 200 0.24 14.82 -10.89
N GLU A 201 -0.63 15.77 -11.22
CA GLU A 201 -0.33 16.81 -12.22
C GLU A 201 0.89 17.65 -11.83
N ARG A 202 1.00 18.05 -10.57
CA ARG A 202 2.14 18.82 -10.08
C ARG A 202 3.43 18.01 -10.07
N ALA A 203 3.36 16.73 -9.72
CA ALA A 203 4.50 15.83 -9.74
C ALA A 203 5.01 15.58 -11.18
N GLU A 204 4.12 15.40 -12.14
CA GLU A 204 4.46 15.23 -13.57
C GLU A 204 5.13 16.50 -14.12
N LYS A 205 4.56 17.69 -13.87
CA LYS A 205 5.17 18.98 -14.26
C LYS A 205 6.57 19.18 -13.67
N ALA A 206 6.76 18.81 -12.40
CA ALA A 206 8.07 18.91 -11.73
C ALA A 206 9.12 17.93 -12.31
N SER A 207 8.68 16.84 -12.95
CA SER A 207 9.58 15.86 -13.58
C SER A 207 10.11 16.34 -14.94
N ASP A 208 9.30 17.09 -15.70
CA ASP A 208 9.64 17.59 -17.03
C ASP A 208 10.58 18.81 -17.02
N GLU A 209 10.54 19.66 -15.99
CA GLU A 209 11.44 20.83 -15.88
C GLU A 209 12.94 20.45 -15.82
N LYS A 210 13.24 19.20 -15.44
CA LYS A 210 14.61 18.67 -15.40
C LYS A 210 15.19 18.34 -16.78
N SER A 211 14.35 18.03 -17.77
CA SER A 211 14.79 17.69 -19.13
C SER A 211 15.09 18.93 -19.98
N SER A 212 14.50 20.09 -19.65
CA SER A 212 14.60 21.32 -20.45
C SER A 212 15.70 22.30 -20.01
N LYS A 213 16.23 22.20 -18.78
CA LYS A 213 17.22 23.16 -18.22
C LYS A 213 18.67 22.66 -18.17
N GLN A 214 19.01 21.54 -18.83
CA GLN A 214 20.43 21.16 -19.01
C GLN A 214 21.09 22.02 -20.10
N LEU A 215 21.64 23.16 -19.72
CA LEU A 215 22.55 23.94 -20.56
C LEU A 215 23.90 23.20 -20.65
N PRO A 216 24.48 22.96 -21.85
CA PRO A 216 25.58 22.01 -22.02
C PRO A 216 26.97 22.52 -21.59
N ASN A 217 27.08 23.55 -20.73
CA ASN A 217 28.38 24.17 -20.47
C ASN A 217 28.51 24.89 -19.12
N SER A 218 28.30 24.18 -18.01
CA SER A 218 28.83 24.66 -16.71
C SER A 218 29.60 23.55 -16.02
N GLY A 219 30.92 23.67 -16.08
CA GLY A 219 31.87 22.67 -15.61
C GLY A 219 31.79 22.40 -14.11
N ASN A 220 32.11 21.15 -13.77
CA ASN A 220 32.64 20.67 -12.49
C ASN A 220 32.29 21.52 -11.26
N ILE A 221 31.03 21.46 -10.85
CA ILE A 221 30.71 21.51 -9.42
C ILE A 221 30.01 20.18 -9.12
N LEU A 222 30.74 19.29 -8.44
CA LEU A 222 30.23 18.09 -7.76
C LEU A 222 29.27 18.54 -6.66
N MET A 223 28.10 19.02 -7.08
CA MET A 223 27.08 19.52 -6.20
C MET A 223 26.27 18.32 -5.73
N HIS A 224 26.33 18.06 -4.43
CA HIS A 224 25.74 16.97 -3.66
C HIS A 224 24.20 16.98 -3.68
N HIS A 225 23.57 17.02 -4.87
CA HIS A 225 22.12 17.15 -5.10
C HIS A 225 21.40 15.80 -5.22
N SER A 226 22.09 14.70 -4.94
CA SER A 226 21.53 13.34 -5.00
C SER A 226 20.40 13.09 -3.99
N ARG A 227 20.20 13.94 -2.97
CA ARG A 227 19.20 13.73 -1.91
C ARG A 227 17.91 14.56 -2.01
N ASN A 228 17.92 15.73 -2.64
CA ASN A 228 16.81 16.70 -2.63
C ASN A 228 16.36 17.12 -4.03
N THR A 229 16.04 16.15 -4.90
CA THR A 229 15.42 16.52 -6.18
C THR A 229 13.94 16.81 -5.93
N ALA A 230 13.37 17.83 -6.59
CA ALA A 230 11.94 18.13 -6.51
C ALA A 230 11.08 16.89 -6.80
N HIS A 231 11.54 16.03 -7.72
CA HIS A 231 10.97 14.72 -8.01
C HIS A 231 10.81 13.82 -6.77
N LYS A 232 11.81 13.76 -5.87
CA LYS A 232 11.73 12.96 -4.64
C LYS A 232 10.72 13.53 -3.65
N GLN A 233 10.69 14.85 -3.50
CA GLN A 233 9.74 15.51 -2.59
C GLN A 233 8.28 15.38 -3.07
N TRP A 234 8.05 15.37 -4.39
CA TRP A 234 6.75 15.08 -4.96
C TRP A 234 6.39 13.59 -4.88
N ALA A 235 7.38 12.69 -4.95
CA ALA A 235 7.15 11.27 -4.68
C ALA A 235 6.63 11.04 -3.24
N GLU A 236 7.25 11.65 -2.24
CA GLU A 236 6.77 11.61 -0.85
C GLU A 236 5.32 12.14 -0.72
N THR A 237 4.98 13.18 -1.48
CA THR A 237 3.62 13.75 -1.49
C THR A 237 2.62 12.79 -2.14
N ARG A 238 2.98 12.16 -3.27
CA ARG A 238 2.15 11.14 -3.92
C ARG A 238 1.88 9.95 -3.01
N VAL A 239 2.91 9.49 -2.29
CA VAL A 239 2.81 8.41 -1.30
C VAL A 239 1.84 8.81 -0.17
N LEU A 240 2.05 9.99 0.43
CA LEU A 240 1.20 10.49 1.52
C LEU A 240 -0.27 10.58 1.09
N SER A 241 -0.55 11.16 -0.08
CA SER A 241 -1.92 11.32 -0.58
C SER A 241 -2.57 10.00 -0.92
N LEU A 242 -1.89 9.10 -1.65
CA LEU A 242 -2.46 7.81 -2.05
C LEU A 242 -2.73 6.92 -0.83
N SER A 243 -1.80 6.84 0.12
CA SER A 243 -1.99 6.07 1.35
C SER A 243 -3.06 6.68 2.25
N GLY A 244 -3.14 8.02 2.32
CA GLY A 244 -4.20 8.70 3.05
C GLY A 244 -5.60 8.40 2.50
N VAL A 245 -5.79 8.50 1.17
CA VAL A 245 -7.07 8.18 0.53
C VAL A 245 -7.43 6.70 0.70
N ALA A 246 -6.48 5.78 0.48
CA ALA A 246 -6.70 4.35 0.68
C ALA A 246 -7.13 4.03 2.13
N ARG A 247 -6.51 4.69 3.12
CA ARG A 247 -6.87 4.55 4.53
C ARG A 247 -8.27 5.09 4.83
N VAL A 248 -8.67 6.23 4.26
CA VAL A 248 -10.04 6.76 4.40
C VAL A 248 -11.05 5.79 3.80
N PHE A 249 -10.77 5.24 2.62
CA PHE A 249 -11.59 4.22 1.97
C PHE A 249 -11.79 2.98 2.85
N ASN A 250 -10.73 2.50 3.50
CA ASN A 250 -10.81 1.32 4.36
C ASN A 250 -11.57 1.62 5.66
N THR A 251 -11.18 2.69 6.37
CA THR A 251 -11.77 3.06 7.66
C THR A 251 -13.24 3.45 7.57
N GLN A 252 -13.67 4.06 6.46
CA GLN A 252 -15.04 4.51 6.24
C GLN A 252 -15.80 3.64 5.22
N ARG A 253 -15.31 2.42 4.93
CA ARG A 253 -15.88 1.52 3.92
C ARG A 253 -17.38 1.31 4.09
N HIS A 254 -17.82 1.04 5.33
CA HIS A 254 -19.22 0.78 5.67
C HIS A 254 -20.15 1.98 5.34
N LEU A 255 -19.62 3.19 5.39
CA LEU A 255 -20.34 4.42 5.05
C LEU A 255 -20.29 4.69 3.55
N LEU A 256 -19.11 4.55 2.94
CA LEU A 256 -18.91 4.74 1.50
C LEU A 256 -19.72 3.74 0.67
N GLN A 257 -19.90 2.51 1.14
CA GLN A 257 -20.74 1.50 0.49
C GLN A 257 -22.22 1.89 0.40
N LYS A 258 -22.68 2.88 1.18
CA LYS A 258 -24.06 3.40 1.10
C LYS A 258 -24.23 4.44 -0.02
N LEU A 259 -23.14 4.88 -0.66
CA LEU A 259 -23.18 5.81 -1.78
C LEU A 259 -23.61 5.08 -3.05
N GLU A 260 -24.53 5.69 -3.82
CA GLU A 260 -25.04 5.12 -5.07
C GLU A 260 -23.93 4.86 -6.11
N ASP A 261 -22.87 5.66 -6.07
CA ASP A 261 -21.73 5.60 -7.00
C ASP A 261 -20.46 5.00 -6.39
N PHE A 262 -20.60 4.23 -5.30
CA PHE A 262 -19.47 3.57 -4.63
C PHE A 262 -18.62 2.70 -5.58
N LEU A 263 -19.25 1.92 -6.47
CA LEU A 263 -18.51 1.09 -7.44
C LEU A 263 -17.66 1.93 -8.41
N ARG A 264 -18.12 3.14 -8.76
CA ARG A 264 -17.35 4.07 -9.59
C ARG A 264 -16.15 4.59 -8.81
N ALA A 265 -16.36 5.00 -7.56
CA ALA A 265 -15.29 5.46 -6.69
C ALA A 265 -14.24 4.36 -6.42
N TRP A 266 -14.69 3.13 -6.17
CA TRP A 266 -13.81 1.96 -6.04
C TRP A 266 -12.95 1.75 -7.29
N SER A 267 -13.57 1.80 -8.47
CA SER A 267 -12.86 1.63 -9.74
C SER A 267 -11.84 2.75 -9.98
N LEU A 268 -12.19 4.00 -9.65
CA LEU A 268 -11.28 5.14 -9.79
C LEU A 268 -10.10 5.07 -8.82
N LEU A 269 -10.33 4.62 -7.58
CA LEU A 269 -9.23 4.38 -6.63
C LEU A 269 -8.26 3.31 -7.15
N LEU A 270 -8.79 2.20 -7.69
CA LEU A 270 -7.98 1.15 -8.30
C LEU A 270 -7.17 1.67 -9.50
N GLU A 271 -7.75 2.55 -10.33
CA GLU A 271 -7.04 3.21 -11.43
C GLU A 271 -5.87 4.08 -10.93
N HIS A 272 -6.07 4.86 -9.86
CA HIS A 272 -4.98 5.62 -9.25
C HIS A 272 -3.88 4.73 -8.64
N ILE A 273 -4.26 3.59 -8.04
CA ILE A 273 -3.32 2.58 -7.53
C ILE A 273 -2.54 1.97 -8.69
N GLU A 274 -3.20 1.56 -9.77
CA GLU A 274 -2.57 1.00 -10.97
C GLU A 274 -1.57 1.97 -11.58
N LYS A 275 -1.99 3.21 -11.87
CA LYS A 275 -1.12 4.26 -12.42
C LYS A 275 0.10 4.51 -11.52
N SER A 276 -0.09 4.46 -10.20
CA SER A 276 1.00 4.67 -9.24
C SER A 276 1.93 3.46 -9.11
N ALA A 277 1.40 2.23 -9.18
CA ALA A 277 2.18 0.99 -9.17
C ALA A 277 3.04 0.86 -10.44
N LEU A 278 2.55 1.36 -11.57
CA LEU A 278 3.28 1.38 -12.85
C LEU A 278 4.25 2.56 -12.99
N CYS A 279 4.38 3.42 -11.99
CA CYS A 279 5.33 4.53 -12.04
C CYS A 279 6.78 4.06 -11.88
N LYS A 280 7.70 4.73 -12.61
CA LYS A 280 9.14 4.46 -12.55
C LYS A 280 9.80 4.77 -11.19
N ASN A 281 9.10 5.45 -10.28
CA ASN A 281 9.62 5.76 -8.96
C ASN A 281 9.30 4.60 -8.00
N ALA A 282 10.36 3.93 -7.51
CA ALA A 282 10.25 2.76 -6.63
C ALA A 282 9.54 3.05 -5.29
N GLU A 283 9.67 4.25 -4.73
CA GLU A 283 8.99 4.63 -3.48
C GLU A 283 7.47 4.73 -3.72
N VAL A 284 7.07 5.35 -4.84
CA VAL A 284 5.65 5.50 -5.20
C VAL A 284 5.02 4.17 -5.60
N SER A 285 5.71 3.36 -6.41
CA SER A 285 5.17 2.08 -6.88
C SER A 285 4.98 1.10 -5.74
N LEU A 286 5.94 1.00 -4.81
CA LEU A 286 5.80 0.15 -3.63
C LEU A 286 4.68 0.64 -2.70
N ALA A 287 4.57 1.95 -2.49
CA ALA A 287 3.48 2.52 -1.70
C ALA A 287 2.10 2.23 -2.30
N ALA A 288 1.98 2.20 -3.64
CA ALA A 288 0.73 1.85 -4.30
C ALA A 288 0.30 0.42 -3.99
N LEU A 289 1.22 -0.55 -3.97
CA LEU A 289 0.89 -1.93 -3.56
C LEU A 289 0.51 -2.03 -2.08
N LYS A 290 1.18 -1.27 -1.20
CA LYS A 290 0.80 -1.19 0.22
C LYS A 290 -0.59 -0.59 0.40
N SER A 291 -0.92 0.47 -0.36
CA SER A 291 -2.27 1.04 -0.40
C SER A 291 -3.29 0.04 -0.94
N PHE A 292 -2.92 -0.76 -1.95
CA PHE A 292 -3.77 -1.82 -2.47
C PHE A 292 -4.04 -2.88 -1.40
N GLN A 293 -3.00 -3.36 -0.71
CA GLN A 293 -3.14 -4.30 0.40
C GLN A 293 -4.10 -3.77 1.47
N ALA A 294 -3.95 -2.50 1.85
CA ALA A 294 -4.77 -1.87 2.88
C ALA A 294 -6.27 -1.82 2.52
N ILE A 295 -6.64 -1.71 1.25
CA ILE A 295 -8.05 -1.70 0.83
C ILE A 295 -8.63 -3.11 0.61
N LEU A 296 -7.78 -4.14 0.54
CA LEU A 296 -8.17 -5.54 0.39
C LEU A 296 -8.40 -6.22 1.76
N GLN A 297 -7.66 -5.82 2.79
CA GLN A 297 -7.78 -6.39 4.13
C GLN A 297 -9.06 -5.91 4.83
N LEU A 298 -10.07 -6.79 4.87
CA LEU A 298 -11.30 -6.63 5.66
C LEU A 298 -11.01 -6.99 7.12
N GLU A 299 -10.77 -5.97 7.96
CA GLU A 299 -10.69 -6.00 9.44
C GLU A 299 -9.89 -7.14 10.10
N GLY A 300 -8.73 -6.79 10.70
CA GLY A 300 -8.08 -7.64 11.70
C GLY A 300 -6.54 -7.64 11.78
N ALA A 301 -5.84 -6.56 11.44
CA ALA A 301 -4.39 -6.45 11.70
C ALA A 301 -3.91 -4.99 11.76
N VAL A 302 -4.40 -4.20 12.73
CA VAL A 302 -3.79 -2.90 13.05
C VAL A 302 -3.09 -2.89 14.41
N ASP A 303 -3.08 -4.02 15.13
CA ASP A 303 -2.23 -4.18 16.31
C ASP A 303 -1.12 -5.21 16.01
N SER A 304 0.02 -4.77 15.46
CA SER A 304 1.38 -5.22 15.86
C SER A 304 2.51 -5.07 14.82
N VAL A 305 2.28 -4.85 13.51
CA VAL A 305 3.40 -4.95 12.53
C VAL A 305 3.69 -3.69 11.71
N VAL A 306 2.83 -2.66 11.73
CA VAL A 306 3.09 -1.39 11.00
C VAL A 306 3.49 -0.23 11.92
N SER A 307 3.41 -0.41 13.24
CA SER A 307 3.80 0.62 14.20
C SER A 307 5.32 0.81 14.32
N ASP A 308 6.14 -0.22 14.11
CA ASP A 308 7.56 -0.13 14.47
C ASP A 308 8.47 0.51 13.41
N GLU A 309 8.26 0.29 12.10
CA GLU A 309 9.13 0.93 11.09
C GLU A 309 8.77 2.40 10.80
N LEU A 310 7.51 2.80 10.99
CA LEU A 310 7.10 4.20 10.82
C LEU A 310 7.36 5.05 12.07
N SER A 311 7.47 4.42 13.25
CA SER A 311 7.81 5.11 14.50
C SER A 311 9.30 5.40 14.63
N LEU A 312 10.18 4.65 13.96
CA LEU A 312 11.64 4.86 14.01
C LEU A 312 12.15 6.06 13.19
N LEU A 313 11.27 6.74 12.44
CA LEU A 313 11.56 8.03 11.79
C LEU A 313 10.98 9.23 12.56
N LEU A 314 10.44 9.01 13.77
CA LEU A 314 9.90 10.05 14.65
C LEU A 314 10.71 10.10 15.96
N PRO A 315 11.23 11.26 16.39
CA PRO A 315 11.62 11.45 17.78
C PRO A 315 10.35 11.46 18.66
N GLY A 316 10.21 10.39 19.45
CA GLY A 316 9.28 10.11 20.54
C GLY A 316 8.21 11.13 20.94
N THR A 317 6.94 10.69 20.83
CA THR A 317 5.84 11.16 21.69
C THR A 317 5.33 9.98 22.50
N SER A 318 5.80 9.87 23.74
CA SER A 318 5.15 9.06 24.78
C SER A 318 4.06 9.92 25.42
N SER A 319 2.83 9.42 25.36
CA SER A 319 1.66 9.99 26.00
C SER A 319 1.72 9.79 27.52
N ALA A 320 2.07 10.85 28.25
CA ALA A 320 1.59 11.06 29.60
C ALA A 320 1.31 12.56 29.75
N GLY A 321 0.04 12.88 30.06
CA GLY A 321 -0.49 14.22 29.95
C GLY A 321 0.30 15.26 30.73
N LEU A 322 0.63 16.35 30.06
CA LEU A 322 0.96 17.64 30.67
C LEU A 322 0.57 18.73 29.67
N ARG A 323 -0.41 19.54 30.07
CA ARG A 323 -0.65 20.87 29.52
C ARG A 323 0.64 21.67 29.66
N LEU A 324 1.20 22.19 28.57
CA LEU A 324 2.18 23.27 28.64
C LEU A 324 2.00 24.26 27.48
N ALA A 325 1.87 25.52 27.90
CA ALA A 325 1.84 26.73 27.10
C ALA A 325 3.20 26.99 26.41
N PRO A 326 3.24 27.82 25.35
CA PRO A 326 4.47 28.17 24.65
C PRO A 326 5.37 29.09 25.48
N PRO A 327 6.70 29.11 25.23
CA PRO A 327 7.65 29.83 26.05
C PRO A 327 7.75 31.30 25.63
N CYS A 328 7.64 32.22 26.58
CA CYS A 328 8.56 33.35 26.74
C CYS A 328 8.26 34.10 28.06
N ASP A 329 9.37 34.46 28.71
CA ASP A 329 9.56 35.54 29.68
C ASP A 329 9.55 35.21 31.19
N GLU A 330 10.71 35.58 31.77
CA GLU A 330 11.10 35.58 33.17
C GLU A 330 10.12 36.32 34.07
N ILE A 331 9.75 35.75 35.23
CA ILE A 331 9.23 36.56 36.36
C ILE A 331 9.78 36.05 37.72
N ILE A 332 10.31 37.02 38.46
CA ILE A 332 10.85 37.04 39.83
C ILE A 332 9.80 36.57 40.88
N PRO A 333 10.19 35.91 41.99
CA PRO A 333 9.25 35.19 42.85
C PRO A 333 8.64 36.05 43.97
N ARG A 334 7.40 35.74 44.37
CA ARG A 334 6.87 36.06 45.71
C ARG A 334 6.11 34.90 46.34
N THR A 335 6.31 34.84 47.65
CA THR A 335 6.17 33.75 48.62
C THR A 335 4.80 33.77 49.34
N ILE A 336 4.48 32.67 50.05
CA ILE A 336 3.55 32.52 51.23
C ILE A 336 2.05 32.39 50.87
N SER A 337 1.22 31.46 51.37
CA SER A 337 1.36 30.34 52.30
C SER A 337 0.13 29.40 52.30
N SER A 338 0.39 28.14 52.61
CA SER A 338 -0.39 27.11 53.32
C SER A 338 -1.80 27.39 53.85
N SER A 339 -2.72 26.44 53.64
CA SER A 339 -3.58 25.86 54.70
C SER A 339 -4.09 24.46 54.29
N GLN A 340 -4.05 23.54 55.25
CA GLN A 340 -4.49 22.14 55.20
C GLN A 340 -6.02 22.01 55.35
N HIS A 341 -6.65 20.97 54.77
CA HIS A 341 -7.38 19.95 55.54
C HIS A 341 -8.14 18.90 54.69
N GLN A 342 -7.82 17.64 55.00
CA GLN A 342 -8.68 16.45 55.25
C GLN A 342 -9.63 15.91 54.16
N GLN A 343 -9.25 14.73 53.67
CA GLN A 343 -10.11 13.69 53.08
C GLN A 343 -11.05 13.06 54.13
N PRO A 344 -12.13 12.42 53.67
CA PRO A 344 -12.37 11.05 54.09
C PRO A 344 -12.64 10.07 52.93
N ASP A 345 -12.24 8.83 53.19
CA ASP A 345 -12.34 7.63 52.36
C ASP A 345 -13.77 7.28 51.92
N VAL A 346 -13.97 7.07 50.61
CA VAL A 346 -15.12 6.34 50.06
C VAL A 346 -14.64 5.41 48.94
N VAL A 347 -14.82 4.11 49.16
CA VAL A 347 -14.56 3.01 48.23
C VAL A 347 -15.49 3.13 47.00
N PRO A 348 -15.01 3.10 45.74
CA PRO A 348 -15.90 3.09 44.58
C PRO A 348 -16.32 1.67 44.21
N GLN A 349 -17.63 1.39 44.30
CA GLN A 349 -18.26 0.22 43.71
C GLN A 349 -18.29 0.35 42.18
N LYS A 350 -17.87 -0.72 41.47
CA LYS A 350 -18.03 -0.89 40.02
C LYS A 350 -19.52 -0.98 39.66
N SER A 351 -20.04 0.04 38.97
CA SER A 351 -21.29 -0.05 38.21
C SER A 351 -20.96 -0.20 36.72
N SER A 352 -21.48 -1.27 36.13
CA SER A 352 -21.41 -1.59 34.69
C SER A 352 -22.18 -0.57 33.85
N PRO A 353 -21.74 -0.25 32.62
CA PRO A 353 -22.52 0.59 31.70
C PRO A 353 -23.76 -0.15 31.17
N PRO A 354 -24.84 0.56 30.81
CA PRO A 354 -26.07 -0.06 30.32
C PRO A 354 -25.86 -0.59 28.90
N LYS A 355 -26.32 -1.83 28.66
CA LYS A 355 -26.37 -2.46 27.35
C LYS A 355 -27.36 -1.69 26.48
N THR A 356 -26.86 -1.01 25.45
CA THR A 356 -27.66 -0.52 24.33
C THR A 356 -27.65 -1.60 23.26
N ASP A 357 -28.81 -2.16 22.97
CA ASP A 357 -29.01 -3.13 21.90
C ASP A 357 -28.65 -2.47 20.56
N THR A 358 -27.43 -2.71 20.09
CA THR A 358 -27.02 -2.36 18.74
C THR A 358 -27.69 -3.35 17.80
N ILE A 359 -28.82 -2.96 17.22
CA ILE A 359 -29.34 -3.61 16.02
C ILE A 359 -28.31 -3.35 14.93
N ALA A 360 -27.48 -4.34 14.62
CA ALA A 360 -26.64 -4.36 13.45
C ALA A 360 -27.55 -4.31 12.22
N LEU A 361 -27.79 -3.10 11.70
CA LEU A 361 -28.28 -2.91 10.34
C LEU A 361 -27.14 -3.32 9.40
N GLU A 362 -27.10 -4.62 9.08
CA GLU A 362 -26.28 -5.15 8.00
C GLU A 362 -26.60 -4.37 6.72
N VAL A 363 -25.67 -3.50 6.32
CA VAL A 363 -25.65 -2.93 4.97
C VAL A 363 -25.36 -4.10 4.03
N ARG A 364 -26.40 -4.70 3.47
CA ARG A 364 -26.27 -5.72 2.45
C ARG A 364 -25.84 -5.04 1.16
N THR A 365 -24.54 -5.00 0.89
CA THR A 365 -24.06 -4.90 -0.49
C THR A 365 -24.70 -6.04 -1.28
N SER A 366 -25.23 -5.75 -2.47
CA SER A 366 -25.82 -6.83 -3.26
C SER A 366 -24.72 -7.83 -3.63
N PRO A 367 -25.00 -9.16 -3.67
CA PRO A 367 -24.00 -10.15 -4.06
C PRO A 367 -23.38 -9.88 -5.45
N LEU A 368 -24.11 -9.17 -6.31
CA LEU A 368 -23.65 -8.74 -7.63
C LEU A 368 -22.64 -7.60 -7.53
N GLU A 369 -22.89 -6.58 -6.71
CA GLU A 369 -21.96 -5.47 -6.50
C GLU A 369 -20.66 -5.96 -5.86
N ASP A 370 -20.74 -6.85 -4.87
CA ASP A 370 -19.55 -7.44 -4.24
C ASP A 370 -18.73 -8.24 -5.26
N LYS A 371 -19.39 -9.05 -6.10
CA LYS A 371 -18.71 -9.74 -7.21
C LYS A 371 -18.02 -8.77 -8.17
N THR A 372 -18.66 -7.64 -8.53
CA THR A 372 -18.05 -6.66 -9.43
C THR A 372 -16.84 -5.95 -8.80
N LEU A 373 -16.91 -5.66 -7.50
CA LEU A 373 -15.84 -5.02 -6.73
C LEU A 373 -14.56 -5.87 -6.74
N TRP A 374 -14.68 -7.16 -6.42
CA TRP A 374 -13.53 -8.05 -6.42
C TRP A 374 -13.07 -8.44 -7.83
N SER A 375 -13.94 -8.31 -8.84
CA SER A 375 -13.56 -8.44 -10.26
C SER A 375 -12.65 -7.31 -10.73
N SER A 376 -12.98 -6.07 -10.39
CA SER A 376 -12.12 -4.93 -10.75
C SER A 376 -10.79 -4.99 -10.00
N ALA A 377 -10.79 -5.40 -8.72
CA ALA A 377 -9.56 -5.60 -7.96
C ALA A 377 -8.66 -6.69 -8.56
N TRP A 378 -9.21 -7.87 -8.86
CA TRP A 378 -8.48 -8.96 -9.53
C TRP A 378 -7.89 -8.52 -10.87
N LYS A 379 -8.70 -7.82 -11.70
CA LYS A 379 -8.25 -7.29 -12.98
C LYS A 379 -7.11 -6.27 -12.82
N THR A 380 -7.21 -5.39 -11.82
CA THR A 380 -6.18 -4.38 -11.51
C THR A 380 -4.87 -5.07 -11.12
N TRP A 381 -4.92 -6.05 -10.22
CA TRP A 381 -3.76 -6.84 -9.82
C TRP A 381 -3.10 -7.55 -11.00
N LEU A 382 -3.90 -8.21 -11.85
CA LEU A 382 -3.40 -8.84 -13.07
C LEU A 382 -2.76 -7.84 -14.03
N THR A 383 -3.35 -6.66 -14.18
CA THR A 383 -2.83 -5.62 -15.09
C THR A 383 -1.50 -5.08 -14.59
N ILE A 384 -1.37 -4.82 -13.28
CA ILE A 384 -0.10 -4.44 -12.64
C ILE A 384 0.93 -5.54 -12.84
N GLY A 385 0.59 -6.79 -12.49
CA GLY A 385 1.51 -7.92 -12.55
C GLY A 385 1.99 -8.23 -13.96
N THR A 386 1.08 -8.27 -14.94
CA THR A 386 1.46 -8.49 -16.35
C THR A 386 2.27 -7.33 -16.90
N SER A 387 1.87 -6.07 -16.72
CA SER A 387 2.57 -4.92 -17.30
C SER A 387 3.99 -4.73 -16.77
N ILE A 388 4.21 -4.94 -15.46
CA ILE A 388 5.54 -4.78 -14.85
C ILE A 388 6.47 -5.91 -15.24
N THR A 389 5.91 -7.10 -15.49
CA THR A 389 6.69 -8.29 -15.81
C THR A 389 6.87 -8.52 -17.31
N ASP A 390 6.08 -7.85 -18.17
CA ASP A 390 6.20 -7.90 -19.65
C ASP A 390 7.24 -6.90 -20.19
N ASN A 391 7.75 -5.99 -19.35
CA ASN A 391 8.60 -4.89 -19.81
C ASN A 391 9.92 -5.39 -20.40
N HIS A 392 9.97 -5.45 -21.73
CA HIS A 392 11.19 -5.52 -22.52
C HIS A 392 12.06 -4.25 -22.42
N ASP A 393 11.56 -3.21 -21.74
CA ASP A 393 12.26 -1.97 -21.49
C ASP A 393 13.21 -2.12 -20.30
N VAL A 394 14.49 -2.32 -20.61
CA VAL A 394 15.62 -2.45 -19.67
C VAL A 394 15.78 -1.21 -18.77
N SER A 395 15.07 -0.11 -19.05
CA SER A 395 15.16 1.15 -18.29
C SER A 395 14.49 1.12 -16.91
N PHE A 396 13.59 0.17 -16.63
CA PHE A 396 12.94 0.06 -15.32
C PHE A 396 12.83 -1.40 -14.87
N ILE A 397 13.51 -1.70 -13.76
CA ILE A 397 13.48 -3.03 -13.13
C ILE A 397 12.78 -2.89 -11.79
N PRO A 398 11.70 -3.66 -11.55
CA PRO A 398 10.99 -3.63 -10.27
C PRO A 398 11.90 -4.12 -9.13
N SER A 399 11.78 -3.52 -7.96
CA SER A 399 12.53 -3.97 -6.78
C SER A 399 11.99 -5.31 -6.26
N GLN A 400 12.85 -6.09 -5.59
CA GLN A 400 12.42 -7.33 -4.93
C GLN A 400 11.31 -7.09 -3.91
N ALA A 401 11.37 -5.98 -3.16
CA ALA A 401 10.31 -5.59 -2.23
C ALA A 401 8.97 -5.32 -2.94
N PHE A 402 8.99 -4.72 -4.13
CA PHE A 402 7.79 -4.48 -4.94
C PHE A 402 7.18 -5.81 -5.41
N LEU A 403 8.00 -6.70 -5.97
CA LEU A 403 7.52 -8.00 -6.47
C LEU A 403 6.97 -8.85 -5.32
N CYS A 404 7.65 -8.88 -4.18
CA CYS A 404 7.18 -9.56 -2.99
C CYS A 404 5.82 -9.04 -2.55
N ALA A 405 5.67 -7.71 -2.39
CA ALA A 405 4.41 -7.09 -2.03
C ALA A 405 3.29 -7.41 -3.04
N LEU A 406 3.60 -7.44 -4.35
CA LEU A 406 2.63 -7.77 -5.39
C LEU A 406 2.09 -9.20 -5.22
N ILE A 407 2.97 -10.17 -4.98
CA ILE A 407 2.56 -11.57 -4.78
C ILE A 407 1.79 -11.73 -3.47
N GLN A 408 2.15 -11.01 -2.42
CA GLN A 408 1.42 -11.02 -1.13
C GLN A 408 -0.02 -10.50 -1.21
N LEU A 409 -0.40 -9.80 -2.29
CA LEU A 409 -1.80 -9.42 -2.53
C LEU A 409 -2.67 -10.61 -2.98
N PHE A 410 -2.07 -11.65 -3.57
CA PHE A 410 -2.81 -12.77 -4.14
C PHE A 410 -3.71 -13.49 -3.10
N PRO A 411 -3.21 -13.90 -1.91
CA PRO A 411 -4.05 -14.57 -0.90
C PRO A 411 -5.32 -13.78 -0.58
N HIS A 412 -5.16 -12.47 -0.34
CA HIS A 412 -6.25 -11.56 0.00
C HIS A 412 -7.27 -11.41 -1.14
N LEU A 413 -6.83 -11.46 -2.39
CA LEU A 413 -7.73 -11.43 -3.55
C LEU A 413 -8.42 -12.78 -3.78
N TYR A 414 -7.67 -13.87 -3.61
CA TYR A 414 -8.12 -15.21 -3.89
C TYR A 414 -9.33 -15.61 -3.04
N ASP A 415 -9.36 -15.20 -1.77
CA ASP A 415 -10.50 -15.45 -0.88
C ASP A 415 -11.84 -14.97 -1.44
N HIS A 416 -11.82 -13.87 -2.20
CA HIS A 416 -13.00 -13.28 -2.83
C HIS A 416 -13.29 -13.78 -4.24
N VAL A 417 -12.30 -14.36 -4.94
CA VAL A 417 -12.46 -14.83 -6.32
C VAL A 417 -12.45 -16.35 -6.48
N LYS A 418 -12.18 -17.12 -5.42
CA LYS A 418 -12.07 -18.58 -5.45
C LYS A 418 -13.26 -19.29 -6.12
N SER A 419 -14.48 -18.85 -5.85
CA SER A 419 -15.72 -19.48 -6.37
C SER A 419 -15.90 -19.42 -7.89
N ARG A 420 -15.09 -18.60 -8.57
CA ARG A 420 -15.11 -18.42 -10.02
C ARG A 420 -13.72 -18.61 -10.65
N PHE A 421 -12.74 -18.98 -9.84
CA PHE A 421 -11.35 -19.10 -10.27
C PHE A 421 -11.24 -20.27 -11.24
N ALA A 422 -10.81 -19.98 -12.47
CA ALA A 422 -10.78 -20.96 -13.56
C ALA A 422 -9.36 -21.15 -14.11
N SER A 423 -9.19 -22.15 -14.99
CA SER A 423 -7.89 -22.46 -15.62
C SER A 423 -7.26 -21.26 -16.33
N ILE A 424 -8.07 -20.36 -16.91
CA ILE A 424 -7.58 -19.11 -17.52
C ILE A 424 -6.99 -18.14 -16.49
N ASP A 425 -7.55 -18.08 -15.28
CA ASP A 425 -7.04 -17.25 -14.19
C ASP A 425 -5.75 -17.86 -13.61
N LEU A 426 -5.71 -19.19 -13.49
CA LEU A 426 -4.50 -19.92 -13.10
C LEU A 426 -3.37 -19.69 -14.09
N SER A 427 -3.64 -19.72 -15.40
CA SER A 427 -2.65 -19.44 -16.45
C SER A 427 -2.08 -18.02 -16.36
N LYS A 428 -2.92 -17.03 -16.07
CA LYS A 428 -2.46 -15.64 -15.89
C LYS A 428 -1.66 -15.46 -14.59
N LEU A 429 -2.12 -16.08 -13.49
CA LEU A 429 -1.41 -16.08 -12.22
C LEU A 429 -0.03 -16.74 -12.36
N SER A 430 0.04 -17.92 -12.97
CA SER A 430 1.29 -18.64 -13.21
C SER A 430 2.27 -17.81 -14.03
N GLU A 431 1.79 -17.08 -15.05
CA GLU A 431 2.66 -16.18 -15.81
C GLU A 431 3.21 -15.02 -14.95
N VAL A 432 2.38 -14.41 -14.10
CA VAL A 432 2.84 -13.35 -13.17
C VAL A 432 3.87 -13.91 -12.18
N LEU A 433 3.62 -15.07 -11.55
CA LEU A 433 4.54 -15.69 -10.59
C LEU A 433 5.89 -16.05 -11.25
N ARG A 434 5.82 -16.68 -12.43
CA ARG A 434 7.00 -17.08 -13.20
C ARG A 434 7.86 -15.88 -13.56
N ARG A 435 7.26 -14.81 -14.05
CA ARG A 435 8.01 -13.62 -14.43
C ARG A 435 8.51 -12.81 -13.24
N ALA A 436 7.78 -12.78 -12.12
CA ALA A 436 8.26 -12.16 -10.89
C ALA A 436 9.55 -12.83 -10.39
N LEU A 437 9.61 -14.16 -10.37
CA LEU A 437 10.82 -14.91 -10.02
C LEU A 437 11.94 -14.78 -11.05
N SER A 438 11.60 -14.52 -12.31
CA SER A 438 12.58 -14.32 -13.39
C SER A 438 13.14 -12.90 -13.46
N SER A 439 12.65 -11.96 -12.63
CA SER A 439 13.06 -10.56 -12.67
C SER A 439 14.49 -10.37 -12.12
N PRO A 440 15.40 -9.67 -12.82
CA PRO A 440 16.78 -9.52 -12.40
C PRO A 440 16.90 -8.77 -11.08
N ILE A 441 17.94 -9.10 -10.31
CA ILE A 441 18.23 -8.47 -9.02
C ILE A 441 19.11 -7.24 -9.29
N SER A 442 18.66 -6.06 -8.88
CA SER A 442 19.46 -4.84 -8.95
C SER A 442 20.53 -4.84 -7.86
N ASN A 443 21.79 -4.61 -8.24
CA ASN A 443 22.95 -4.63 -7.34
C ASN A 443 22.93 -3.48 -6.30
N ASP A 444 22.18 -2.40 -6.55
CA ASP A 444 22.19 -1.18 -5.72
C ASP A 444 21.27 -1.23 -4.48
N THR A 445 20.36 -2.21 -4.37
CA THR A 445 19.31 -2.22 -3.33
C THR A 445 19.36 -3.38 -2.34
N SER A 446 20.39 -4.24 -2.35
CA SER A 446 20.45 -5.35 -1.39
C SER A 446 21.86 -5.80 -1.01
N PRO A 447 22.42 -5.28 0.10
CA PRO A 447 23.52 -5.92 0.81
C PRO A 447 23.10 -7.26 1.45
N LEU A 448 21.79 -7.55 1.49
CA LEU A 448 21.15 -8.72 2.10
C LEU A 448 21.14 -9.98 1.21
N LEU A 449 21.56 -9.87 -0.05
CA LEU A 449 21.73 -10.99 -0.98
C LEU A 449 23.22 -11.32 -1.18
N LYS A 450 24.00 -11.30 -0.11
CA LYS A 450 25.08 -12.29 -0.05
C LYS A 450 24.37 -13.63 0.13
N PRO A 451 24.49 -14.58 -0.80
CA PRO A 451 23.91 -15.90 -0.61
C PRO A 451 24.61 -16.51 0.61
N THR A 452 23.93 -16.53 1.75
CA THR A 452 24.02 -17.71 2.60
C THR A 452 23.21 -18.75 1.87
N ASP A 453 23.90 -19.74 1.31
CA ASP A 453 23.43 -20.66 0.26
C ASP A 453 22.18 -21.51 0.60
N ASP A 454 21.55 -21.33 1.77
CA ASP A 454 20.49 -22.20 2.29
C ASP A 454 19.12 -21.54 2.58
N SER A 455 18.94 -20.22 2.42
CA SER A 455 17.67 -19.54 2.80
C SER A 455 16.87 -18.98 1.63
N MET A 456 15.57 -19.27 1.58
CA MET A 456 14.63 -18.70 0.60
C MET A 456 14.50 -17.18 0.76
N SER A 457 14.28 -16.48 -0.35
CA SER A 457 13.94 -15.05 -0.32
C SER A 457 12.46 -14.82 0.03
N PRO A 458 12.09 -13.65 0.57
CA PRO A 458 10.69 -13.32 0.86
C PRO A 458 9.76 -13.41 -0.37
N LEU A 459 10.30 -13.16 -1.57
CA LEU A 459 9.54 -13.33 -2.82
C LEU A 459 9.25 -14.82 -3.07
N GLN A 460 10.26 -15.68 -2.95
CA GLN A 460 10.10 -17.13 -3.13
C GLN A 460 9.13 -17.72 -2.10
N GLU A 461 9.24 -17.30 -0.83
CA GLU A 461 8.29 -17.69 0.22
C GLU A 461 6.86 -17.27 -0.11
N SER A 462 6.66 -16.04 -0.59
CA SER A 462 5.34 -15.53 -0.98
C SER A 462 4.74 -16.28 -2.19
N VAL A 463 5.57 -16.69 -3.14
CA VAL A 463 5.15 -17.54 -4.27
C VAL A 463 4.76 -18.92 -3.77
N LEU A 464 5.58 -19.53 -2.92
CA LEU A 464 5.30 -20.86 -2.34
C LEU A 464 4.01 -20.85 -1.52
N GLU A 465 3.76 -19.79 -0.75
CA GLU A 465 2.51 -19.63 0.00
C GLU A 465 1.30 -19.51 -0.93
N SER A 466 1.43 -18.77 -2.03
CA SER A 466 0.39 -18.68 -3.06
C SER A 466 0.07 -20.06 -3.66
N LEU A 467 1.08 -20.89 -3.90
CA LEU A 467 0.89 -22.27 -4.35
C LEU A 467 0.19 -23.11 -3.29
N LYS A 468 0.60 -23.03 -2.02
CA LYS A 468 -0.04 -23.78 -0.92
C LYS A 468 -1.53 -23.48 -0.79
N ILE A 469 -1.93 -22.21 -0.90
CA ILE A 469 -3.34 -21.80 -0.87
C ILE A 469 -4.13 -22.43 -2.04
N LEU A 470 -3.55 -22.49 -3.23
CA LEU A 470 -4.17 -23.16 -4.39
C LEU A 470 -4.31 -24.66 -4.15
N LEU A 471 -3.26 -25.32 -3.64
CA LEU A 471 -3.22 -26.76 -3.38
C LEU A 471 -4.18 -27.20 -2.25
N GLN A 472 -4.49 -26.31 -1.32
CA GLN A 472 -5.48 -26.55 -0.26
C GLN A 472 -6.93 -26.47 -0.78
N ASN A 473 -7.19 -25.82 -1.93
CA ASN A 473 -8.54 -25.71 -2.47
C ASN A 473 -8.88 -26.93 -3.35
N CYS A 474 -9.85 -27.74 -2.91
CA CYS A 474 -10.32 -28.93 -3.62
C CYS A 474 -10.79 -28.65 -5.07
N GLU A 475 -11.34 -27.46 -5.35
CA GLU A 475 -11.77 -27.09 -6.71
C GLU A 475 -10.59 -26.96 -7.69
N CYS A 476 -9.41 -26.60 -7.17
CA CYS A 476 -8.18 -26.48 -7.96
C CYS A 476 -7.54 -27.82 -8.31
N LEU A 477 -7.95 -28.93 -7.69
CA LEU A 477 -7.47 -30.28 -8.03
C LEU A 477 -7.89 -30.70 -9.46
N SER A 478 -8.95 -30.09 -10.00
CA SER A 478 -9.35 -30.24 -11.40
C SER A 478 -8.34 -29.65 -12.40
N MET A 479 -7.52 -28.69 -11.94
CA MET A 479 -6.43 -28.02 -12.66
C MET A 479 -5.06 -28.53 -12.21
N SER A 480 -5.01 -29.75 -11.68
CA SER A 480 -3.78 -30.36 -11.17
C SER A 480 -2.65 -30.42 -12.19
N PRO A 481 -2.84 -30.74 -13.49
CA PRO A 481 -1.73 -30.76 -14.44
C PRO A 481 -1.05 -29.41 -14.62
N GLU A 482 -1.82 -28.32 -14.65
CA GLU A 482 -1.29 -26.96 -14.76
C GLU A 482 -0.51 -26.54 -13.51
N LEU A 483 -0.94 -26.98 -12.33
CA LEU A 483 -0.21 -26.77 -11.07
C LEU A 483 1.10 -27.58 -11.04
N PHE A 484 1.09 -28.83 -11.49
CA PHE A 484 2.31 -29.62 -11.66
C PHE A 484 3.29 -28.95 -12.62
N ASP A 485 2.83 -28.53 -13.79
CA ASP A 485 3.66 -27.86 -14.80
C ASP A 485 4.33 -26.60 -14.22
N LEU A 486 3.59 -25.80 -13.43
CA LEU A 486 4.13 -24.62 -12.76
C LEU A 486 5.19 -24.96 -11.71
N MET A 487 4.89 -25.90 -10.81
CA MET A 487 5.78 -26.29 -9.72
C MET A 487 7.05 -26.95 -10.25
N LEU A 488 6.93 -27.86 -11.21
CA LEU A 488 8.05 -28.48 -11.90
C LEU A 488 8.90 -27.44 -12.65
N LYS A 489 8.29 -26.39 -13.21
CA LYS A 489 9.04 -25.29 -13.81
C LYS A 489 9.87 -24.52 -12.78
N PHE A 490 9.37 -24.31 -11.57
CA PHE A 490 10.13 -23.68 -10.49
C PHE A 490 11.26 -24.58 -9.97
N VAL A 491 11.03 -25.89 -9.90
CA VAL A 491 12.09 -26.87 -9.60
C VAL A 491 13.22 -26.78 -10.62
N LEU A 492 12.89 -26.69 -11.92
CA LEU A 492 13.88 -26.54 -12.99
C LEU A 492 14.72 -25.25 -12.91
N TYR A 493 14.29 -24.22 -12.18
CA TYR A 493 15.11 -23.00 -11.99
C TYR A 493 16.38 -23.23 -11.17
N ALA A 494 16.43 -24.33 -10.38
CA ALA A 494 17.66 -24.77 -9.73
C ALA A 494 18.65 -25.44 -10.70
N VAL A 495 18.23 -25.77 -11.92
CA VAL A 495 19.08 -26.39 -12.95
C VAL A 495 19.42 -25.36 -14.04
N ASP A 496 18.39 -24.75 -14.63
CA ASP A 496 18.50 -23.70 -15.64
C ASP A 496 17.78 -22.45 -15.15
N SER A 497 18.56 -21.50 -14.62
CA SER A 497 18.00 -20.26 -14.11
C SER A 497 17.40 -19.41 -15.23
N PRO A 498 16.34 -18.63 -14.95
CA PRO A 498 15.70 -17.79 -15.97
C PRO A 498 16.70 -16.80 -16.58
N LYS A 499 16.98 -16.93 -17.88
CA LYS A 499 17.84 -16.00 -18.63
C LYS A 499 17.01 -14.81 -19.10
N LEU A 500 16.85 -13.78 -18.28
CA LEU A 500 16.38 -12.47 -18.75
C LEU A 500 17.55 -11.63 -19.25
N ALA A 501 17.34 -10.83 -20.30
CA ALA A 501 18.37 -10.02 -20.92
C ALA A 501 19.07 -9.12 -19.87
N SER A 502 20.34 -9.41 -19.61
CA SER A 502 21.15 -8.66 -18.65
C SER A 502 21.54 -7.30 -19.23
N SER A 503 21.37 -6.26 -18.41
CA SER A 503 21.99 -4.97 -18.63
C SER A 503 23.32 -4.90 -17.88
N ALA A 504 24.19 -3.94 -18.22
CA ALA A 504 25.50 -3.78 -17.59
C ALA A 504 25.47 -3.58 -16.06
N SER A 505 24.31 -3.29 -15.45
CA SER A 505 24.12 -3.05 -14.01
C SER A 505 23.38 -4.17 -13.25
N THR A 506 22.98 -5.25 -13.92
CA THR A 506 22.21 -6.35 -13.32
C THR A 506 22.99 -7.66 -13.34
N SER A 507 23.06 -8.35 -12.20
CA SER A 507 23.61 -9.70 -12.14
C SER A 507 22.53 -10.73 -12.54
N PRO A 508 22.85 -11.72 -13.40
CA PRO A 508 21.95 -12.84 -13.64
C PRO A 508 21.75 -13.64 -12.35
N ILE A 509 20.52 -14.14 -12.13
CA ILE A 509 20.21 -14.94 -10.95
C ILE A 509 20.91 -16.29 -11.09
N SER A 510 21.73 -16.66 -10.10
CA SER A 510 22.37 -17.97 -10.04
C SER A 510 21.35 -19.07 -9.78
N CYS A 511 21.55 -20.25 -10.36
CA CYS A 511 20.74 -21.45 -10.08
C CYS A 511 20.71 -21.78 -8.57
N SER A 512 21.80 -21.51 -7.85
CA SER A 512 21.89 -21.70 -6.39
C SER A 512 20.81 -20.94 -5.61
N HIS A 513 20.30 -19.82 -6.14
CA HIS A 513 19.24 -19.05 -5.50
C HIS A 513 17.91 -19.80 -5.41
N PHE A 514 17.67 -20.78 -6.28
CA PHE A 514 16.40 -21.51 -6.37
C PHE A 514 16.41 -22.87 -5.67
N VAL A 515 17.55 -23.33 -5.13
CA VAL A 515 17.69 -24.69 -4.56
C VAL A 515 16.70 -24.94 -3.41
N ALA A 516 16.68 -24.07 -2.40
CA ALA A 516 15.76 -24.21 -1.26
C ALA A 516 14.27 -24.15 -1.69
N MET A 517 13.94 -23.32 -2.67
CA MET A 517 12.58 -23.25 -3.22
C MET A 517 12.23 -24.51 -4.03
N ALA A 518 13.17 -25.06 -4.78
CA ALA A 518 12.99 -26.27 -5.58
C ALA A 518 12.72 -27.49 -4.68
N GLU A 519 13.44 -27.64 -3.57
CA GLU A 519 13.19 -28.69 -2.58
C GLU A 519 11.75 -28.63 -2.04
N GLN A 520 11.33 -27.45 -1.60
CA GLN A 520 9.97 -27.21 -1.09
C GLN A 520 8.90 -27.43 -2.17
N CYS A 521 9.14 -27.02 -3.41
CA CYS A 521 8.22 -27.27 -4.52
C CYS A 521 8.11 -28.77 -4.80
N MET A 522 9.22 -29.51 -4.75
CA MET A 522 9.23 -30.96 -5.00
C MET A 522 8.48 -31.73 -3.90
N GLU A 523 8.61 -31.34 -2.63
CA GLU A 523 7.83 -31.92 -1.53
C GLU A 523 6.31 -31.75 -1.74
N GLN A 524 5.91 -30.57 -2.23
CA GLN A 524 4.52 -30.29 -2.57
C GLN A 524 4.06 -31.06 -3.83
N VAL A 525 4.93 -31.26 -4.83
CA VAL A 525 4.65 -32.12 -6.01
C VAL A 525 4.33 -33.54 -5.56
N VAL A 526 5.17 -34.13 -4.70
CA VAL A 526 4.97 -35.49 -4.18
C VAL A 526 3.64 -35.58 -3.43
N THR A 527 3.39 -34.65 -2.51
CA THR A 527 2.15 -34.61 -1.72
C THR A 527 0.90 -34.46 -2.60
N LEU A 528 0.98 -33.65 -3.66
CA LEU A 528 -0.12 -33.50 -4.62
C LEU A 528 -0.32 -34.78 -5.44
N TYR A 529 0.76 -35.41 -5.89
CA TYR A 529 0.71 -36.62 -6.69
C TYR A 529 0.12 -37.79 -5.90
N GLU A 530 0.52 -38.01 -4.64
CA GLU A 530 -0.09 -39.02 -3.76
C GLU A 530 -1.62 -38.88 -3.69
N LYS A 531 -2.15 -37.64 -3.66
CA LYS A 531 -3.59 -37.37 -3.60
C LYS A 531 -4.29 -37.50 -4.95
N THR A 532 -3.59 -37.29 -6.06
CA THR A 532 -4.19 -37.10 -7.40
C THR A 532 -3.77 -38.14 -8.43
N ALA A 533 -2.87 -39.07 -8.11
CA ALA A 533 -2.34 -40.09 -9.03
C ALA A 533 -3.44 -40.91 -9.72
N LYS A 534 -4.55 -41.17 -9.00
CA LYS A 534 -5.69 -41.96 -9.50
C LYS A 534 -6.65 -41.14 -10.39
N MET A 535 -6.43 -39.83 -10.53
CA MET A 535 -7.26 -38.95 -11.36
C MET A 535 -6.91 -39.12 -12.84
N GLY A 536 -7.90 -39.43 -13.68
CA GLY A 536 -7.68 -39.63 -15.12
C GLY A 536 -7.09 -38.42 -15.86
N VAL A 537 -7.27 -37.21 -15.33
CA VAL A 537 -6.69 -35.98 -15.92
C VAL A 537 -5.17 -35.92 -15.74
N VAL A 538 -4.66 -36.39 -14.59
CA VAL A 538 -3.22 -36.47 -14.26
C VAL A 538 -2.53 -37.52 -15.13
N ILE A 539 -3.15 -38.69 -15.29
CA ILE A 539 -2.65 -39.78 -16.13
C ILE A 539 -2.59 -39.36 -17.59
N LYS A 540 -3.69 -38.81 -18.13
CA LYS A 540 -3.77 -38.38 -19.54
C LYS A 540 -2.77 -37.29 -19.93
N LYS A 541 -2.33 -36.48 -18.96
CA LYS A 541 -1.37 -35.38 -19.18
C LYS A 541 0.10 -35.80 -18.96
N GLY A 542 0.36 -37.09 -18.70
CA GLY A 542 1.72 -37.60 -18.53
C GLY A 542 2.46 -36.97 -17.35
N VAL A 543 1.75 -36.63 -16.27
CA VAL A 543 2.37 -35.92 -15.13
C VAL A 543 3.54 -36.71 -14.53
N LEU A 544 3.41 -38.04 -14.42
CA LEU A 544 4.49 -38.90 -13.92
C LEU A 544 5.75 -38.80 -14.78
N GLU A 545 5.60 -38.86 -16.11
CA GLU A 545 6.71 -38.72 -17.06
C GLU A 545 7.41 -37.38 -16.90
N LYS A 546 6.65 -36.29 -16.73
CA LYS A 546 7.20 -34.95 -16.49
C LYS A 546 7.96 -34.86 -15.18
N ILE A 547 7.45 -35.45 -14.09
CA ILE A 547 8.14 -35.46 -12.79
C ILE A 547 9.47 -36.20 -12.91
N VAL A 548 9.46 -37.39 -13.52
CA VAL A 548 10.68 -38.18 -13.73
C VAL A 548 11.66 -37.42 -14.62
N SER A 549 11.22 -36.84 -15.73
CA SER A 549 12.07 -36.03 -16.61
C SER A 549 12.77 -34.87 -15.88
N VAL A 550 12.06 -34.19 -14.98
CA VAL A 550 12.67 -33.14 -14.14
C VAL A 550 13.72 -33.72 -13.19
N MET A 551 13.46 -34.85 -12.54
CA MET A 551 14.46 -35.52 -11.68
C MET A 551 15.72 -35.91 -12.46
N LEU A 552 15.57 -36.41 -13.69
CA LEU A 552 16.70 -36.75 -14.58
C LEU A 552 17.54 -35.52 -14.96
N SER A 553 16.92 -34.36 -15.11
CA SER A 553 17.63 -33.13 -15.50
C SER A 553 18.69 -32.71 -14.47
N PHE A 554 18.45 -32.94 -13.18
CA PHE A 554 19.43 -32.67 -12.11
C PHE A 554 20.65 -33.61 -12.18
N ASN A 555 20.47 -34.83 -12.68
CA ASN A 555 21.55 -35.80 -12.82
C ASN A 555 22.47 -35.44 -14.00
N SER A 556 21.89 -34.88 -15.08
CA SER A 556 22.62 -34.53 -16.30
C SER A 556 23.42 -33.21 -16.25
N SER A 557 23.10 -32.30 -15.32
CA SER A 557 23.52 -30.90 -15.44
C SER A 557 24.91 -30.55 -14.91
N GLY A 558 25.62 -31.45 -14.21
CA GLY A 558 27.00 -31.22 -13.72
C GLY A 558 27.20 -29.95 -12.85
N THR A 559 26.12 -29.28 -12.46
CA THR A 559 26.09 -28.06 -11.66
C THR A 559 26.35 -28.39 -10.19
N GLU A 560 26.83 -27.43 -9.38
CA GLU A 560 27.01 -27.61 -7.92
C GLU A 560 25.71 -28.05 -7.20
N CYS A 561 24.54 -27.89 -7.83
CA CYS A 561 23.26 -28.46 -7.37
C CYS A 561 23.22 -30.00 -7.43
N GLY A 562 23.96 -30.61 -8.36
CA GLY A 562 24.24 -32.04 -8.35
C GLY A 562 24.90 -32.45 -7.04
N LEU A 563 25.86 -31.69 -6.50
CA LEU A 563 26.50 -32.04 -5.22
C LEU A 563 25.58 -31.91 -3.99
N PHE A 564 24.59 -30.99 -4.01
CA PHE A 564 23.58 -30.88 -2.95
C PHE A 564 22.50 -31.97 -3.03
N PHE A 565 22.12 -32.36 -4.26
CA PHE A 565 21.37 -33.57 -4.55
C PHE A 565 22.29 -34.71 -4.96
N GLY A 566 23.41 -34.92 -4.24
CA GLY A 566 24.36 -36.04 -4.41
C GLY A 566 24.70 -36.40 -5.86
N GLY A 567 25.72 -35.73 -6.41
CA GLY A 567 26.00 -35.77 -7.84
C GLY A 567 26.65 -37.09 -8.21
N ILE A 568 26.15 -37.72 -9.27
CA ILE A 568 26.83 -38.84 -9.91
C ILE A 568 26.83 -38.60 -11.41
N GLU A 569 28.04 -38.66 -11.98
CA GLU A 569 28.23 -38.92 -13.40
C GLU A 569 27.67 -40.32 -13.67
N ASN A 570 26.45 -40.47 -14.20
CA ASN A 570 26.02 -41.53 -15.14
C ASN A 570 24.50 -41.60 -15.39
N GLU A 571 24.17 -42.18 -16.54
CA GLU A 571 22.88 -42.23 -17.23
C GLU A 571 21.77 -42.97 -16.45
N LEU A 572 20.55 -42.41 -16.48
CA LEU A 572 19.31 -43.07 -16.08
C LEU A 572 18.56 -43.41 -17.38
N GLU A 573 18.45 -44.70 -17.71
CA GLU A 573 17.65 -45.16 -18.85
C GLU A 573 16.19 -45.36 -18.42
N LEU A 574 15.26 -44.66 -19.09
CA LEU A 574 13.84 -44.87 -18.97
C LEU A 574 13.36 -45.71 -20.16
N PHE A 575 12.95 -46.96 -19.93
CA PHE A 575 12.31 -47.75 -20.98
C PHE A 575 10.91 -47.20 -21.27
N SER A 576 10.73 -46.57 -22.44
CA SER A 576 9.40 -46.21 -22.95
C SER A 576 8.66 -47.48 -23.40
N PHE A 577 7.51 -47.79 -22.78
CA PHE A 577 6.53 -48.66 -23.41
C PHE A 577 5.68 -47.80 -24.36
N VAL A 578 6.04 -47.80 -25.64
CA VAL A 578 5.12 -47.43 -26.72
C VAL A 578 4.39 -48.71 -27.10
N ASP A 579 3.08 -48.73 -26.87
CA ASP A 579 2.19 -49.66 -27.56
C ASP A 579 2.27 -49.30 -29.05
N ASP A 580 3.00 -50.09 -29.84
CA ASP A 580 2.79 -50.17 -31.28
C ASP A 580 3.19 -51.57 -31.77
N ASP A 581 2.15 -52.31 -32.15
CA ASP A 581 2.25 -53.45 -33.05
C ASP A 581 3.03 -53.06 -34.32
N VAL A 582 3.82 -54.01 -34.82
CA VAL A 582 4.56 -54.03 -36.11
C VAL A 582 5.99 -53.48 -36.05
N GLY A 583 6.94 -54.42 -36.02
CA GLY A 583 8.37 -54.13 -35.90
C GLY A 583 9.06 -53.58 -37.15
N THR A 584 10.17 -52.90 -36.92
CA THR A 584 11.40 -52.98 -37.74
C THR A 584 12.59 -52.37 -36.98
N SER A 585 13.76 -52.98 -37.12
CA SER A 585 15.03 -52.69 -36.44
C SER A 585 15.74 -51.41 -36.90
N VAL A 586 16.46 -50.69 -36.01
CA VAL A 586 17.79 -50.11 -36.30
C VAL A 586 18.70 -50.08 -35.05
N VAL A 587 19.90 -50.62 -35.29
CA VAL A 587 21.16 -50.86 -34.56
C VAL A 587 21.81 -49.71 -33.75
N GLY A 588 22.44 -50.09 -32.62
CA GLY A 588 23.73 -49.57 -32.10
C GLY A 588 23.71 -49.22 -30.60
N GLY A 589 24.53 -49.75 -29.69
CA GLY A 589 25.65 -50.68 -29.70
C GLY A 589 25.94 -51.15 -28.25
N ALA A 590 26.65 -52.26 -28.14
CA ALA A 590 26.73 -53.16 -26.98
C ALA A 590 27.37 -52.63 -25.68
N VAL A 591 26.81 -53.09 -24.55
CA VAL A 591 27.59 -53.59 -23.39
C VAL A 591 26.99 -54.94 -22.98
N GLU A 592 27.79 -56.00 -23.07
CA GLU A 592 27.45 -57.36 -22.63
C GLU A 592 27.49 -57.45 -21.09
N PHE A 593 26.49 -58.10 -20.49
CA PHE A 593 26.59 -58.68 -19.15
C PHE A 593 26.25 -60.18 -19.23
N ASP A 594 27.20 -60.99 -18.74
CA ASP A 594 27.13 -62.45 -18.67
C ASP A 594 26.05 -62.94 -17.68
N ASP A 595 25.24 -63.88 -18.20
CA ASP A 595 24.52 -65.01 -17.62
C ASP A 595 24.01 -65.05 -16.14
N GLU A 596 22.74 -65.48 -16.06
CA GLU A 596 21.96 -66.00 -14.90
C GLU A 596 21.28 -64.98 -13.94
N MET A 597 20.18 -64.37 -14.40
CA MET A 597 18.98 -64.22 -13.56
C MET A 597 17.71 -64.51 -14.36
N LEU A 598 16.97 -65.52 -13.87
CA LEU A 598 15.66 -65.94 -14.38
C LEU A 598 14.65 -64.80 -14.20
N PHE A 599 14.07 -64.34 -15.32
CA PHE A 599 12.89 -63.49 -15.32
C PHE A 599 11.63 -64.37 -15.22
N GLU A 600 10.96 -64.36 -14.07
CA GLU A 600 9.54 -64.73 -13.97
C GLU A 600 8.70 -63.45 -13.79
N GLU A 601 7.63 -63.42 -14.59
CA GLU A 601 6.52 -62.47 -14.72
C GLU A 601 6.45 -61.25 -13.76
N GLY A 602 6.47 -60.05 -14.35
CA GLY A 602 5.76 -58.88 -13.79
C GLY A 602 6.53 -57.92 -12.89
N VAL A 603 7.87 -57.90 -12.93
CA VAL A 603 8.67 -56.94 -12.15
C VAL A 603 9.20 -55.80 -13.05
N VAL A 604 8.71 -54.58 -12.84
CA VAL A 604 9.38 -53.37 -13.33
C VAL A 604 10.49 -53.04 -12.34
N VAL A 605 11.73 -53.33 -12.70
CA VAL A 605 12.91 -52.92 -11.92
C VAL A 605 13.22 -51.47 -12.31
N VAL A 606 12.81 -50.51 -11.47
CA VAL A 606 13.38 -49.16 -11.54
C VAL A 606 14.71 -49.23 -10.81
N ALA A 607 15.80 -49.41 -11.55
CA ALA A 607 17.14 -49.39 -10.99
C ALA A 607 17.47 -47.94 -10.57
N VAL A 608 17.25 -47.64 -9.30
CA VAL A 608 17.64 -46.36 -8.71
C VAL A 608 19.10 -46.47 -8.28
N ILE A 609 20.02 -46.36 -9.24
CA ILE A 609 21.46 -46.46 -8.97
C ILE A 609 21.93 -45.15 -8.35
N GLU A 610 22.31 -45.23 -7.08
CA GLU A 610 23.04 -44.20 -6.29
C GLU A 610 22.48 -42.76 -6.36
N THR A 611 21.16 -42.58 -6.28
CA THR A 611 20.60 -41.24 -6.05
C THR A 611 20.68 -40.85 -4.56
N PRO A 612 20.65 -39.56 -4.21
CA PRO A 612 20.49 -39.10 -2.83
C PRO A 612 19.29 -39.76 -2.17
N LEU A 613 19.42 -40.10 -0.88
CA LEU A 613 18.31 -40.64 -0.06
C LEU A 613 17.00 -39.86 -0.20
N PHE A 614 17.07 -38.55 -0.43
CA PHE A 614 15.90 -37.71 -0.70
C PHE A 614 15.23 -38.03 -2.04
N LEU A 615 15.98 -38.14 -3.14
CA LEU A 615 15.44 -38.49 -4.46
C LEU A 615 14.94 -39.95 -4.49
N ILE A 616 15.58 -40.86 -3.75
CA ILE A 616 15.08 -42.25 -3.54
C ILE A 616 13.74 -42.23 -2.79
N SER A 617 13.64 -41.49 -1.69
CA SER A 617 12.40 -41.38 -0.91
C SER A 617 11.26 -40.77 -1.73
N ILE A 618 11.57 -39.78 -2.57
CA ILE A 618 10.64 -39.13 -3.48
C ILE A 618 10.21 -40.08 -4.61
N ALA A 619 11.17 -40.77 -5.25
CA ALA A 619 10.88 -41.75 -6.29
C ALA A 619 10.01 -42.89 -5.74
N ALA A 620 10.29 -43.39 -4.53
CA ALA A 620 9.48 -44.40 -3.88
C ALA A 620 8.03 -43.93 -3.65
N LYS A 621 7.85 -42.73 -3.08
CA LYS A 621 6.52 -42.13 -2.84
C LYS A 621 5.74 -41.81 -4.12
N ILE A 622 6.43 -41.50 -5.22
CA ILE A 622 5.79 -41.22 -6.51
C ILE A 622 5.44 -42.53 -7.24
N LEU A 623 6.30 -43.54 -7.17
CA LEU A 623 6.10 -44.81 -7.88
C LEU A 623 5.10 -45.73 -7.17
N GLU A 624 5.02 -45.69 -5.83
CA GLU A 624 4.11 -46.53 -5.04
C GLU A 624 2.62 -46.38 -5.45
N PRO A 625 2.03 -45.16 -5.57
CA PRO A 625 0.67 -44.98 -6.07
C PRO A 625 0.45 -45.41 -7.53
N TRP A 626 1.49 -45.34 -8.38
CA TRP A 626 1.42 -45.78 -9.78
C TRP A 626 1.44 -47.31 -9.88
N VAL A 627 2.28 -47.98 -9.09
CA VAL A 627 2.35 -49.44 -9.00
C VAL A 627 1.04 -50.02 -8.44
N GLU A 628 0.48 -49.43 -7.38
CA GLU A 628 -0.84 -49.83 -6.84
C GLU A 628 -1.97 -49.77 -7.88
N TRP A 629 -1.92 -48.78 -8.78
CA TRP A 629 -2.94 -48.58 -9.81
C TRP A 629 -2.73 -49.50 -11.01
N THR A 630 -1.48 -49.67 -11.45
CA THR A 630 -1.12 -50.43 -12.66
C THR A 630 -1.11 -51.94 -12.41
N PHE A 631 -0.79 -52.37 -11.18
CA PHE A 631 -0.68 -53.78 -10.79
C PHE A 631 -1.49 -54.05 -9.51
N PRO A 632 -2.81 -54.32 -9.61
CA PRO A 632 -3.70 -54.45 -8.44
C PRO A 632 -3.44 -55.65 -7.53
N ALA A 633 -2.47 -56.51 -7.85
CA ALA A 633 -2.10 -57.67 -7.04
C ALA A 633 -0.62 -58.05 -7.28
N ASN A 634 0.17 -58.12 -6.20
CA ASN A 634 1.50 -58.74 -6.10
C ASN A 634 2.72 -57.98 -6.67
N VAL A 635 2.89 -56.68 -6.38
CA VAL A 635 4.19 -56.02 -6.58
C VAL A 635 4.67 -55.43 -5.25
N GLY A 636 5.78 -55.96 -4.72
CA GLY A 636 6.45 -55.46 -3.53
C GLY A 636 7.68 -54.65 -3.90
N PHE A 637 7.93 -53.57 -3.16
CA PHE A 637 9.13 -52.74 -3.31
C PHE A 637 10.36 -53.50 -2.79
N VAL A 638 11.37 -53.72 -3.63
CA VAL A 638 12.71 -54.12 -3.19
C VAL A 638 13.60 -52.90 -3.40
N GLY A 639 14.00 -52.29 -2.29
CA GLY A 639 14.79 -51.05 -2.28
C GLY A 639 16.26 -51.26 -2.57
#